data_AF-A0A922JX11-F1
#
_entry.id   AF-A0A922JX11-F1
#
_cell.length_a   1.000
_cell.length_b   1.000
_cell.length_c   1.000
_cell.angle_alpha   90.00
_cell.angle_beta   90.00
_cell.angle_gamma   90.00
#
_symmetry.space_group_name_H-M   'P 1'
#
loop_
_entity.id
_entity.type
_entity.pdbx_description
1 polymer ?
#
loop_
_entity_poly.entity_id
_entity_poly.type
_entity_poly.pdbx_seq_one_letter_code
_entity_poly.pdbx_strand_id
1 'polypeptide(L)'
;MARGLTRTTASIVISTSVPKLTPPICKNSRTFRHHFARPHFFIWTRFLCKNSRGAEDAIDISKYKEAFSRRMAMAGLKPHHRIGLGVSGGPDSMALCVLTADWKTNALNAAEDSSGFIDGLLAIIVDHGLRAESKEEANFVCNRVSQMGIRCKIARCDWLDGRPKQGHLQEAARDMRYQTFQKVCDQHQIGVLLIAHHADDQAELFILRLSRNSGVLGLAGMPFTSQIFSTCTHYFGGVSNNHGILLVRPLLNFSKEDMYKICLGGNQDWVEDPTNQSLLFARNRIRMSLTDLSSCIFKSELQAIISACRRTRSYIDQVCSRLINQTVTVVEHGYAIIDLETLILSKVMDIYLSKFLALVLQFISQRHRPVRGSASKLLLDYILTFPCKKSLTAAGCYLCPAPGSKGTKILVCCSVDCPLPSKMETVHACTRGEEGNCTLSELEQIIADAKLYSDGLVLNESDVHFLRVTSESVLSEATRLGILSESTYRNILLLQREETKRFKCKTELSSDSEAKPDFKSINPWRSEPLQSGYGCYFMNRFFITWKLNDEIVGSYIEEGQCNLDLIAEGWKCHCRSCVVGHDMVFEVRHLIESDWLYLAKLSKCLSTSEKFQQQVFLDNELEQIPGETNQCLDYARSSAQRALLSLKSIPIAARASLPVLVNPQGLLQSIPSIGFKHCPCLVVSAEFKPRVPLGGGSTENITIWRK
;
A
#
# COMPACT_ATOMS: atom_id res chain seq x y z
N MET A 1 50.58 -73.46 -1.74
CA MET A 1 49.58 -73.81 -2.77
C MET A 1 48.71 -72.59 -3.02
N ALA A 2 48.60 -72.17 -4.29
CA ALA A 2 47.52 -71.44 -4.99
C ALA A 2 46.58 -70.52 -4.16
N ARG A 3 46.15 -69.33 -4.58
CA ARG A 3 46.14 -68.55 -5.85
C ARG A 3 45.43 -67.24 -5.48
N GLY A 4 45.70 -66.13 -6.18
CA GLY A 4 44.80 -64.96 -6.12
C GLY A 4 45.39 -63.71 -6.76
N LEU A 5 45.29 -63.63 -8.09
CA LEU A 5 45.76 -62.50 -8.91
C LEU A 5 45.10 -61.17 -8.51
N THR A 6 45.92 -60.12 -8.35
CA THR A 6 45.50 -58.72 -8.51
C THR A 6 45.90 -58.25 -9.91
N ARG A 7 44.91 -57.84 -10.70
CA ARG A 7 45.10 -57.30 -12.05
C ARG A 7 44.76 -55.82 -12.01
N THR A 8 45.78 -55.01 -12.23
CA THR A 8 45.79 -53.56 -12.42
C THR A 8 44.93 -53.17 -13.61
N THR A 9 44.04 -52.18 -13.45
CA THR A 9 43.53 -51.38 -14.57
C THR A 9 43.49 -49.91 -14.16
N ALA A 10 44.28 -49.12 -14.89
CA ALA A 10 44.30 -47.67 -14.83
C ALA A 10 43.02 -47.12 -15.48
N SER A 11 42.50 -46.01 -14.95
CA SER A 11 41.47 -45.22 -15.63
C SER A 11 41.78 -43.74 -15.48
N ILE A 12 41.81 -43.12 -16.65
CA ILE A 12 42.26 -41.79 -17.03
C ILE A 12 41.39 -40.72 -16.37
N VAL A 13 42.03 -39.76 -15.69
CA VAL A 13 41.37 -38.54 -15.18
C VAL A 13 41.44 -37.47 -16.27
N ILE A 14 40.31 -37.22 -16.92
CA ILE A 14 40.13 -36.07 -17.81
C ILE A 14 39.81 -34.86 -16.92
N SER A 15 40.81 -33.97 -16.78
CA SER A 15 40.68 -32.66 -16.15
C SER A 15 40.04 -31.68 -17.15
N THR A 16 38.74 -31.46 -17.03
CA THR A 16 38.06 -30.31 -17.66
C THR A 16 37.94 -29.19 -16.63
N SER A 17 38.86 -28.24 -16.70
CA SER A 17 38.81 -27.00 -15.93
C SER A 17 37.81 -26.03 -16.59
N VAL A 18 36.68 -25.81 -15.93
CA VAL A 18 35.73 -24.72 -16.27
C VAL A 18 36.16 -23.48 -15.47
N PRO A 19 36.40 -22.31 -16.10
CA PRO A 19 36.83 -21.13 -15.36
C PRO A 19 35.67 -20.57 -14.52
N LYS A 20 35.88 -20.46 -13.21
CA LYS A 20 35.04 -19.66 -12.31
C LYS A 20 35.23 -18.19 -12.64
N LEU A 21 34.18 -17.55 -13.17
CA LEU A 21 34.09 -16.08 -13.24
C LEU A 21 33.99 -15.53 -11.80
N THR A 22 35.09 -14.96 -11.32
CA THR A 22 35.11 -14.10 -10.13
C THR A 22 34.54 -12.73 -10.47
N PRO A 23 33.83 -12.05 -9.55
CA PRO A 23 33.40 -10.67 -9.76
C PRO A 23 34.63 -9.77 -9.99
N PRO A 24 34.51 -8.71 -10.82
CA PRO A 24 35.63 -7.86 -11.14
C PRO A 24 36.17 -7.19 -9.87
N ILE A 25 37.45 -7.45 -9.57
CA ILE A 25 38.17 -6.77 -8.50
C ILE A 25 38.39 -5.31 -8.95
N CYS A 26 37.75 -4.36 -8.26
CA CYS A 26 38.03 -2.93 -8.39
C CYS A 26 39.50 -2.67 -8.02
N LYS A 27 40.35 -2.38 -9.00
CA LYS A 27 41.75 -1.96 -8.76
C LYS A 27 41.77 -0.46 -8.43
N ASN A 28 42.20 -0.12 -7.21
CA ASN A 28 42.69 1.22 -6.88
C ASN A 28 43.98 1.48 -7.66
N SER A 29 43.99 2.47 -8.55
CA SER A 29 45.25 3.05 -9.06
C SER A 29 45.36 4.48 -8.59
N ARG A 30 46.21 4.70 -7.58
CA ARG A 30 46.87 5.98 -7.26
C ARG A 30 48.01 5.70 -6.30
N THR A 31 49.21 5.55 -6.88
CA THR A 31 50.48 5.63 -6.17
C THR A 31 50.70 7.08 -5.74
N PHE A 32 50.68 7.37 -4.44
CA PHE A 32 51.26 8.59 -3.88
C PHE A 32 52.09 8.25 -2.65
N ARG A 33 53.34 8.72 -2.67
CA ARG A 33 54.38 8.52 -1.65
C ARG A 33 53.96 9.09 -0.29
N HIS A 34 54.41 8.41 0.77
CA HIS A 34 54.24 8.76 2.18
C HIS A 34 54.65 10.20 2.54
N HIS A 35 53.83 10.89 3.35
CA HIS A 35 54.28 11.61 4.54
C HIS A 35 53.12 11.92 5.53
N PHE A 36 53.38 11.54 6.80
CA PHE A 36 52.82 11.90 8.12
C PHE A 36 51.44 12.57 8.33
N ALA A 37 50.60 11.82 9.07
CA ALA A 37 49.80 12.19 10.26
C ALA A 37 48.67 13.26 10.21
N ARG A 38 47.41 12.80 10.25
CA ARG A 38 46.27 13.21 11.15
C ARG A 38 45.01 12.37 10.84
N PRO A 39 44.04 12.20 11.77
CA PRO A 39 43.04 11.15 11.69
C PRO A 39 41.95 11.49 10.66
N HIS A 40 41.90 10.73 9.56
CA HIS A 40 40.86 10.87 8.56
C HIS A 40 39.55 10.22 9.02
N PHE A 41 38.48 11.01 9.01
CA PHE A 41 37.11 10.52 8.87
C PHE A 41 37.07 9.56 7.67
N PHE A 42 36.64 8.31 7.91
CA PHE A 42 36.40 7.35 6.84
C PHE A 42 35.22 7.85 5.98
N ILE A 43 35.55 8.46 4.84
CA ILE A 43 34.60 8.79 3.78
C ILE A 43 34.24 7.47 3.06
N TRP A 44 32.98 7.04 3.18
CA TRP A 44 32.45 5.87 2.49
C TRP A 44 32.02 6.24 1.06
N THR A 45 32.97 6.44 0.14
CA THR A 45 32.65 6.72 -1.28
C THR A 45 32.18 5.45 -2.01
N ARG A 46 31.08 5.55 -2.76
CA ARG A 46 30.62 4.50 -3.70
C ARG A 46 31.66 4.25 -4.81
N PHE A 47 31.80 2.99 -5.23
CA PHE A 47 32.74 2.62 -6.30
C PHE A 47 32.06 2.72 -7.68
N LEU A 48 32.76 3.36 -8.62
CA LEU A 48 32.39 3.40 -10.02
C LEU A 48 32.93 2.15 -10.72
N CYS A 49 32.04 1.26 -11.10
CA CYS A 49 32.38 0.14 -11.98
C CYS A 49 32.28 0.62 -13.43
N LYS A 50 33.42 0.71 -14.12
CA LYS A 50 33.49 1.01 -15.55
C LYS A 50 33.48 -0.28 -16.36
N ASN A 51 32.80 -0.26 -17.50
CA ASN A 51 32.86 -1.32 -18.49
C ASN A 51 34.27 -1.39 -19.14
N SER A 52 35.18 -2.17 -18.56
CA SER A 52 36.53 -2.38 -19.13
C SER A 52 36.91 -3.85 -19.17
N ARG A 53 36.42 -4.58 -20.18
CA ARG A 53 37.04 -5.81 -20.70
C ARG A 53 36.93 -5.84 -22.23
N GLY A 54 38.04 -6.17 -22.88
CA GLY A 54 38.08 -6.49 -24.30
C GLY A 54 37.51 -7.88 -24.56
N ALA A 55 36.80 -8.00 -25.69
CA ALA A 55 36.49 -9.22 -26.43
C ALA A 55 36.48 -10.56 -25.64
N GLU A 56 35.40 -10.83 -24.90
CA GLU A 56 34.95 -12.18 -24.55
C GLU A 56 33.44 -12.24 -24.82
N ASP A 57 33.00 -13.31 -25.50
CA ASP A 57 31.64 -13.68 -25.95
C ASP A 57 30.54 -12.61 -25.87
N ALA A 58 30.05 -12.18 -27.04
CA ALA A 58 28.91 -11.28 -27.14
C ALA A 58 27.74 -11.80 -26.28
N ILE A 59 27.44 -11.08 -25.19
CA ILE A 59 26.37 -11.47 -24.28
C ILE A 59 25.07 -11.41 -25.08
N ASP A 60 24.45 -12.57 -25.31
CA ASP A 60 23.15 -12.64 -25.95
C ASP A 60 22.08 -12.02 -25.05
N ILE A 61 21.73 -10.77 -25.35
CA ILE A 61 20.71 -10.00 -24.65
C ILE A 61 19.29 -10.38 -25.11
N SER A 62 19.14 -11.06 -26.26
CA SER A 62 17.83 -11.35 -26.87
C SER A 62 16.94 -12.19 -25.95
N LYS A 63 17.51 -13.21 -25.29
CA LYS A 63 16.80 -14.03 -24.30
C LYS A 63 16.23 -13.21 -23.13
N TYR A 64 16.96 -12.17 -22.69
CA TYR A 64 16.52 -11.31 -21.58
C TYR A 64 15.39 -10.38 -22.04
N LYS A 65 15.49 -9.86 -23.27
CA LYS A 65 14.45 -9.02 -23.90
C LYS A 65 13.15 -9.81 -24.11
N GLU A 66 13.24 -11.05 -24.58
CA GLU A 66 12.07 -11.91 -24.79
C GLU A 66 11.42 -12.30 -23.45
N ALA A 67 12.23 -12.71 -22.46
CA ALA A 67 11.75 -13.00 -21.12
C ALA A 67 11.07 -11.79 -20.48
N PHE A 68 11.66 -10.60 -20.63
CA PHE A 68 11.09 -9.34 -20.13
C PHE A 68 9.76 -9.01 -20.82
N SER A 69 9.70 -9.12 -22.15
CA SER A 69 8.49 -8.88 -22.94
C SER A 69 7.33 -9.77 -22.50
N ARG A 70 7.59 -11.07 -22.28
CA ARG A 70 6.59 -12.00 -21.73
C ARG A 70 6.09 -11.55 -20.36
N ARG A 71 6.96 -11.05 -19.49
CA ARG A 71 6.55 -10.52 -18.17
C ARG A 71 5.68 -9.29 -18.29
N MET A 72 6.01 -8.37 -19.19
CA MET A 72 5.19 -7.17 -19.42
C MET A 72 3.79 -7.56 -19.89
N ALA A 73 3.68 -8.50 -20.83
CA ALA A 73 2.39 -9.04 -21.28
C ALA A 73 1.60 -9.70 -20.13
N MET A 74 2.24 -10.52 -19.29
CA MET A 74 1.60 -11.12 -18.09
C MET A 74 1.09 -10.07 -17.09
N ALA A 75 1.69 -8.88 -17.07
CA ALA A 75 1.24 -7.76 -16.23
C ALA A 75 0.13 -6.92 -16.89
N GLY A 76 -0.38 -7.33 -18.06
CA GLY A 76 -1.35 -6.56 -18.85
C GLY A 76 -0.75 -5.31 -19.51
N LEU A 77 0.59 -5.20 -19.59
CA LEU A 77 1.25 -4.01 -20.08
C LEU A 77 1.54 -4.08 -21.58
N LYS A 78 1.25 -2.97 -22.26
CA LYS A 78 1.50 -2.76 -23.69
C LYS A 78 2.44 -1.55 -23.87
N PRO A 79 3.22 -1.48 -24.96
CA PRO A 79 4.26 -0.47 -25.16
C PRO A 79 3.77 0.99 -25.09
N HIS A 80 2.51 1.25 -25.50
CA HIS A 80 1.90 2.58 -25.46
C HIS A 80 1.54 3.05 -24.04
N HIS A 81 1.45 2.15 -23.06
CA HIS A 81 1.09 2.53 -21.70
C HIS A 81 2.16 3.46 -21.08
N ARG A 82 1.71 4.39 -20.23
CA ARG A 82 2.59 5.25 -19.44
C ARG A 82 3.17 4.50 -18.25
N ILE A 83 4.49 4.53 -18.09
CA ILE A 83 5.22 3.73 -17.11
C ILE A 83 6.23 4.60 -16.34
N GLY A 84 6.18 4.50 -15.01
CA GLY A 84 7.20 5.00 -14.10
C GLY A 84 8.24 3.92 -13.79
N LEU A 85 9.52 4.30 -13.68
CA LEU A 85 10.62 3.41 -13.27
C LEU A 85 11.21 3.89 -11.95
N GLY A 86 11.28 3.03 -10.92
CA GLY A 86 12.01 3.34 -9.70
C GLY A 86 13.52 3.11 -9.88
N VAL A 87 14.32 4.18 -9.90
CA VAL A 87 15.76 4.09 -10.22
C VAL A 87 16.64 4.51 -9.04
N SER A 88 17.59 3.65 -8.66
CA SER A 88 18.56 3.91 -7.59
C SER A 88 19.99 4.16 -8.09
N GLY A 89 20.28 3.85 -9.36
CA GLY A 89 21.62 3.90 -9.94
C GLY A 89 22.43 2.61 -9.77
N GLY A 90 21.91 1.64 -9.04
CA GLY A 90 22.50 0.30 -8.93
C GLY A 90 22.29 -0.55 -10.20
N PRO A 91 23.02 -1.66 -10.35
CA PRO A 91 22.97 -2.52 -11.53
C PRO A 91 21.54 -3.02 -11.82
N ASP A 92 20.76 -3.31 -10.77
CA ASP A 92 19.39 -3.83 -10.92
C ASP A 92 18.47 -2.80 -11.59
N SER A 93 18.51 -1.55 -11.11
CA SER A 93 17.69 -0.49 -11.68
C SER A 93 18.17 -0.06 -13.07
N MET A 94 19.48 -0.14 -13.34
CA MET A 94 20.02 0.15 -14.68
C MET A 94 19.62 -0.93 -15.67
N ALA A 95 19.68 -2.21 -15.29
CA ALA A 95 19.20 -3.32 -16.11
C ALA A 95 17.69 -3.20 -16.42
N LEU A 96 16.88 -2.77 -15.44
CA LEU A 96 15.47 -2.47 -15.67
C LEU A 96 15.27 -1.35 -16.71
N CYS A 97 16.08 -0.28 -16.64
CA CYS A 97 16.03 0.81 -17.61
C CYS A 97 16.38 0.32 -19.02
N VAL A 98 17.44 -0.48 -19.16
CA VAL A 98 17.88 -1.04 -20.45
C VAL A 98 16.76 -1.86 -21.10
N LEU A 99 16.18 -2.81 -20.35
CA LEU A 99 15.14 -3.68 -20.88
C LEU A 99 13.84 -2.94 -21.18
N THR A 100 13.47 -1.95 -20.35
CA THR A 100 12.22 -1.20 -20.57
C THR A 100 12.33 -0.24 -21.75
N ALA A 101 13.47 0.43 -21.90
CA ALA A 101 13.73 1.31 -23.04
C ALA A 101 13.63 0.52 -24.35
N ASP A 102 14.36 -0.59 -24.44
CA ASP A 102 14.36 -1.47 -25.62
C ASP A 102 12.98 -2.06 -25.91
N TRP A 103 12.23 -2.48 -24.89
CA TRP A 103 10.88 -3.01 -25.06
C TRP A 103 9.89 -1.98 -25.62
N LYS A 104 9.99 -0.71 -25.20
CA LYS A 104 9.16 0.37 -25.77
C LYS A 104 9.57 0.72 -27.19
N THR A 105 10.87 0.83 -27.48
CA THR A 105 11.38 1.24 -28.80
C THR A 105 11.21 0.17 -29.88
N ASN A 106 11.27 -1.12 -29.53
CA ASN A 106 11.12 -2.19 -30.53
C ASN A 106 9.67 -2.41 -30.97
N ALA A 107 8.69 -1.99 -30.17
CA ALA A 107 7.28 -2.29 -30.41
C ALA A 107 6.47 -1.08 -30.89
N LEU A 108 6.93 0.13 -30.56
CA LEU A 108 6.48 1.34 -31.23
C LEU A 108 7.49 1.55 -32.36
N ASN A 109 7.06 1.56 -33.64
CA ASN A 109 7.85 2.15 -34.73
C ASN A 109 7.93 3.68 -34.49
N ALA A 110 8.45 4.08 -33.34
CA ALA A 110 8.23 5.39 -32.77
C ALA A 110 8.99 6.39 -33.63
N ALA A 111 8.22 7.24 -34.32
CA ALA A 111 8.68 8.57 -34.66
C ALA A 111 9.29 9.13 -33.38
N GLU A 112 10.62 9.30 -33.39
CA GLU A 112 11.31 10.00 -32.33
C GLU A 112 10.58 11.30 -32.13
N ASP A 113 9.98 11.48 -30.95
CA ASP A 113 9.55 12.80 -30.54
C ASP A 113 10.79 13.70 -30.71
N SER A 114 10.62 14.88 -31.28
CA SER A 114 11.73 15.81 -31.60
C SER A 114 12.65 16.15 -30.40
N SER A 115 12.25 15.72 -29.19
CA SER A 115 12.98 15.77 -27.93
C SER A 115 14.00 14.65 -27.67
N GLY A 116 14.05 13.57 -28.47
CA GLY A 116 14.99 12.45 -28.30
C GLY A 116 14.70 11.53 -27.11
N PHE A 117 13.51 11.62 -26.52
CA PHE A 117 13.08 10.79 -25.39
C PHE A 117 11.99 9.79 -25.78
N ILE A 118 11.98 8.62 -25.11
CA ILE A 118 10.98 7.57 -25.28
C ILE A 118 9.65 8.02 -24.67
N ASP A 119 8.60 8.01 -25.48
CA ASP A 119 7.28 8.45 -25.05
C ASP A 119 6.66 7.53 -23.97
N GLY A 120 5.96 8.16 -23.03
CA GLY A 120 5.30 7.48 -21.91
C GLY A 120 6.23 6.76 -20.94
N LEU A 121 7.52 7.13 -20.84
CA LEU A 121 8.47 6.56 -19.88
C LEU A 121 9.07 7.65 -18.98
N LEU A 122 8.98 7.45 -17.66
CA LEU A 122 9.54 8.37 -16.65
C LEU A 122 10.37 7.61 -15.62
N ALA A 123 11.65 7.92 -15.51
CA ALA A 123 12.51 7.46 -14.41
C ALA A 123 12.35 8.36 -13.19
N ILE A 124 12.06 7.75 -12.04
CA ILE A 124 11.88 8.43 -10.75
C ILE A 124 13.07 8.07 -9.86
N ILE A 125 13.87 9.07 -9.53
CA ILE A 125 15.07 8.95 -8.70
C ILE A 125 14.77 9.60 -7.35
N VAL A 126 14.87 8.84 -6.28
CA VAL A 126 14.56 9.33 -4.93
C VAL A 126 15.84 9.69 -4.19
N ASP A 127 16.04 10.99 -3.97
CA ASP A 127 17.09 11.52 -3.11
C ASP A 127 16.61 11.51 -1.64
N HIS A 128 17.15 10.57 -0.84
CA HIS A 128 16.77 10.43 0.56
C HIS A 128 17.31 11.55 1.46
N GLY A 129 18.28 12.34 1.02
CA GLY A 129 18.89 13.40 1.83
C GLY A 129 19.56 12.91 3.12
N LEU A 130 19.86 11.61 3.22
CA LEU A 130 20.47 10.99 4.41
C LEU A 130 21.99 11.14 4.47
N ARG A 131 22.63 11.39 3.32
CA ARG A 131 24.08 11.60 3.15
C ARG A 131 24.33 12.88 2.36
N ALA A 132 25.49 13.49 2.54
CA ALA A 132 25.86 14.72 1.84
C ALA A 132 25.99 14.48 0.32
N GLU A 133 26.48 13.30 -0.08
CA GLU A 133 26.71 12.91 -1.47
C GLU A 133 25.42 12.54 -2.23
N SER A 134 24.30 12.35 -1.50
CA SER A 134 23.04 11.82 -2.05
C SER A 134 22.50 12.63 -3.24
N LYS A 135 22.66 13.96 -3.19
CA LYS A 135 22.24 14.87 -4.26
C LYS A 135 23.08 14.70 -5.54
N GLU A 136 24.39 14.62 -5.39
CA GLU A 136 25.32 14.46 -6.52
C GLU A 136 25.13 13.10 -7.18
N GLU A 137 24.92 12.04 -6.38
CA GLU A 137 24.58 10.71 -6.87
C GLU A 137 23.27 10.72 -7.68
N ALA A 138 22.22 11.37 -7.17
CA ALA A 138 20.94 11.45 -7.86
C ALA A 138 21.07 12.15 -9.22
N ASN A 139 21.84 13.24 -9.29
CA ASN A 139 22.14 13.94 -10.54
C ASN A 139 22.94 13.06 -11.51
N PHE A 140 23.93 12.32 -11.00
CA PHE A 140 24.73 11.43 -11.81
C PHE A 140 23.91 10.29 -12.44
N VAL A 141 23.02 9.68 -11.66
CA VAL A 141 22.07 8.67 -12.16
C VAL A 141 21.11 9.27 -13.18
N CYS A 142 20.60 10.47 -12.92
CA CYS A 142 19.73 11.19 -13.84
C CYS A 142 20.39 11.40 -15.21
N ASN A 143 21.66 11.83 -15.23
CA ASN A 143 22.40 12.04 -16.48
C ASN A 143 22.57 10.74 -17.27
N ARG A 144 22.92 9.63 -16.61
CA ARG A 144 23.06 8.32 -17.27
C ARG A 144 21.75 7.83 -17.87
N VAL A 145 20.67 7.89 -17.09
CA VAL A 145 19.36 7.42 -17.54
C VAL A 145 18.81 8.31 -18.66
N SER A 146 19.10 9.61 -18.64
CA SER A 146 18.75 10.52 -19.73
C SER A 146 19.49 10.20 -21.03
N GLN A 147 20.76 9.74 -20.96
CA GLN A 147 21.50 9.25 -22.13
C GLN A 147 20.90 7.98 -22.76
N MET A 148 20.06 7.26 -22.02
CA MET A 148 19.30 6.11 -22.52
C MET A 148 17.98 6.54 -23.21
N GLY A 149 17.74 7.84 -23.40
CA GLY A 149 16.50 8.37 -23.95
C GLY A 149 15.34 8.36 -22.95
N ILE A 150 15.59 8.25 -21.65
CA ILE A 150 14.54 8.18 -20.62
C ILE A 150 14.43 9.50 -19.85
N ARG A 151 13.23 10.11 -19.82
CA ARG A 151 12.98 11.32 -19.03
C ARG A 151 13.15 11.01 -17.55
N CYS A 152 13.78 11.91 -16.80
CA CYS A 152 14.09 11.70 -15.39
C CYS A 152 13.43 12.76 -14.49
N LYS A 153 12.96 12.33 -13.32
CA LYS A 153 12.50 13.19 -12.22
C LYS A 153 13.24 12.82 -10.94
N ILE A 154 14.05 13.74 -10.44
CA ILE A 154 14.62 13.64 -9.10
C ILE A 154 13.60 14.18 -8.09
N ALA A 155 13.25 13.38 -7.11
CA ALA A 155 12.36 13.74 -6.02
C ALA A 155 13.10 13.60 -4.68
N ARG A 156 13.14 14.69 -3.91
CA ARG A 156 13.83 14.74 -2.62
C ARG A 156 12.86 14.37 -1.49
N CYS A 157 13.33 13.54 -0.57
CA CYS A 157 12.62 13.24 0.66
C CYS A 157 12.84 14.35 1.70
N ASP A 158 11.75 14.85 2.27
CA ASP A 158 11.78 15.78 3.40
C ASP A 158 11.44 15.03 4.69
N TRP A 159 12.34 15.09 5.67
CA TRP A 159 12.19 14.43 6.97
C TRP A 159 11.63 15.41 8.01
N LEU A 160 10.36 15.80 7.83
CA LEU A 160 9.69 16.82 8.65
C LEU A 160 9.65 16.48 10.15
N ASP A 161 9.48 15.20 10.49
CA ASP A 161 9.43 14.69 11.88
C ASP A 161 10.82 14.37 12.46
N GLY A 162 11.89 14.83 11.81
CA GLY A 162 13.27 14.55 12.18
C GLY A 162 13.84 13.27 11.56
N ARG A 163 15.16 13.09 11.70
CA ARG A 163 15.86 11.93 11.12
C ARG A 163 15.46 10.64 11.86
N PRO A 164 15.17 9.54 11.14
CA PRO A 164 14.84 8.26 11.77
C PRO A 164 15.97 7.75 12.66
N LYS A 165 15.62 7.13 13.79
CA LYS A 165 16.59 6.40 14.62
C LYS A 165 17.28 5.30 13.79
N GLN A 166 18.57 5.05 14.03
CA GLN A 166 19.38 4.09 13.25
C GLN A 166 18.72 2.69 13.11
N GLY A 167 18.03 2.20 14.13
CA GLY A 167 17.34 0.90 14.10
C GLY A 167 16.14 0.82 13.16
N HIS A 168 15.53 1.96 12.81
CA HIS A 168 14.33 2.06 11.95
C HIS A 168 14.61 2.75 10.60
N LEU A 169 15.86 3.14 10.35
CA LEU A 169 16.23 3.94 9.19
C LEU A 169 15.87 3.28 7.86
N GLN A 170 16.11 1.97 7.69
CA GLN A 170 15.77 1.26 6.46
C GLN A 170 14.27 1.13 6.23
N GLU A 171 13.49 1.00 7.30
CA GLU A 171 12.02 0.98 7.23
C GLU A 171 11.51 2.34 6.79
N ALA A 172 11.91 3.39 7.51
CA ALA A 172 11.49 4.75 7.24
C ALA A 172 11.92 5.22 5.84
N ALA A 173 13.15 4.92 5.41
CA ALA A 173 13.63 5.26 4.07
C ALA A 173 12.85 4.51 2.98
N ARG A 174 12.40 3.28 3.24
CA ARG A 174 11.57 2.53 2.31
C ARG A 174 10.17 3.12 2.24
N ASP A 175 9.55 3.44 3.37
CA ASP A 175 8.21 4.02 3.42
C ASP A 175 8.20 5.39 2.71
N MET A 176 9.17 6.26 3.02
CA MET A 176 9.36 7.54 2.32
C MET A 176 9.58 7.37 0.83
N ARG A 177 10.32 6.34 0.40
CA ARG A 177 10.54 6.06 -1.03
C ARG A 177 9.24 5.77 -1.75
N TYR A 178 8.39 4.91 -1.18
CA TYR A 178 7.11 4.56 -1.80
C TYR A 178 6.12 5.72 -1.79
N GLN A 179 6.07 6.51 -0.71
CA GLN A 179 5.30 7.76 -0.68
C GLN A 179 5.77 8.75 -1.76
N THR A 180 7.09 8.87 -1.94
CA THR A 180 7.67 9.75 -2.97
C THR A 180 7.35 9.24 -4.38
N PHE A 181 7.49 7.94 -4.64
CA PHE A 181 7.08 7.35 -5.91
C PHE A 181 5.62 7.64 -6.21
N GLN A 182 4.77 7.45 -5.21
CA GLN A 182 3.35 7.64 -5.36
C GLN A 182 3.01 9.11 -5.70
N LYS A 183 3.57 10.07 -4.95
CA LYS A 183 3.41 11.50 -5.23
C LYS A 183 3.83 11.88 -6.66
N VAL A 184 4.97 11.37 -7.12
CA VAL A 184 5.46 11.65 -8.49
C VAL A 184 4.57 10.99 -9.54
N CYS A 185 4.14 9.75 -9.34
CA CYS A 185 3.22 9.08 -10.24
C CYS A 185 1.88 9.83 -10.34
N ASP A 186 1.32 10.28 -9.21
CA ASP A 186 0.07 11.04 -9.16
C ASP A 186 0.22 12.38 -9.94
N GLN A 187 1.34 13.10 -9.75
CA GLN A 187 1.64 14.35 -10.46
C GLN A 187 1.78 14.19 -11.98
N HIS A 188 2.28 13.04 -12.43
CA HIS A 188 2.52 12.75 -13.85
C HIS A 188 1.45 11.85 -14.47
N GLN A 189 0.35 11.58 -13.74
CA GLN A 189 -0.75 10.70 -14.16
C GLN A 189 -0.26 9.31 -14.62
N ILE A 190 0.66 8.71 -13.86
CA ILE A 190 1.24 7.39 -14.14
C ILE A 190 0.52 6.34 -13.28
N GLY A 191 -0.20 5.42 -13.93
CA GLY A 191 -0.88 4.31 -13.26
C GLY A 191 0.00 3.10 -12.94
N VAL A 192 1.19 3.00 -13.54
CA VAL A 192 2.06 1.80 -13.47
C VAL A 192 3.49 2.18 -13.06
N LEU A 193 4.02 1.51 -12.05
CA LEU A 193 5.39 1.68 -11.55
C LEU A 193 6.17 0.36 -11.63
N LEU A 194 7.32 0.34 -12.30
CA LEU A 194 8.23 -0.79 -12.30
C LEU A 194 9.34 -0.63 -11.25
N ILE A 195 9.68 -1.72 -10.55
CA ILE A 195 10.82 -1.78 -9.62
C ILE A 195 11.66 -3.03 -9.90
N ALA A 196 12.98 -2.85 -9.83
CA ALA A 196 13.99 -3.85 -10.16
C ALA A 196 14.27 -4.89 -9.06
N HIS A 197 13.22 -5.48 -8.47
CA HIS A 197 13.42 -6.63 -7.58
C HIS A 197 13.66 -7.90 -8.39
N HIS A 198 14.61 -8.73 -7.95
CA HIS A 198 15.08 -9.91 -8.69
C HIS A 198 14.98 -11.23 -7.88
N ALA A 199 15.45 -12.34 -8.45
CA ALA A 199 15.30 -13.68 -7.86
C ALA A 199 16.05 -13.86 -6.53
N ASP A 200 17.23 -13.26 -6.38
CA ASP A 200 18.00 -13.30 -5.14
C ASP A 200 17.34 -12.46 -4.03
N ASP A 201 16.66 -11.35 -4.36
CA ASP A 201 15.86 -10.62 -3.37
C ASP A 201 14.73 -11.50 -2.79
N GLN A 202 14.19 -12.42 -3.60
CA GLN A 202 13.20 -13.40 -3.14
C GLN A 202 13.83 -14.43 -2.22
N ALA A 203 15.02 -14.93 -2.55
CA ALA A 203 15.77 -15.85 -1.70
C ALA A 203 16.11 -15.22 -0.35
N GLU A 204 16.61 -13.98 -0.34
CA GLU A 204 16.86 -13.21 0.88
C GLU A 204 15.60 -13.07 1.73
N LEU A 205 14.49 -12.71 1.09
CA LEU A 205 13.23 -12.51 1.77
C LEU A 205 12.64 -13.82 2.31
N PHE A 206 12.83 -14.93 1.59
CA PHE A 206 12.40 -16.26 2.01
C PHE A 206 13.11 -16.64 3.32
N ILE A 207 14.44 -16.57 3.37
CA ILE A 207 15.22 -16.90 4.58
C ILE A 207 14.85 -15.96 5.73
N LEU A 208 14.70 -14.66 5.46
CA LEU A 208 14.31 -13.67 6.47
C LEU A 208 12.90 -13.93 7.04
N ARG A 209 11.95 -14.38 6.22
CA ARG A 209 10.59 -14.71 6.68
C ARG A 209 10.55 -16.06 7.38
N LEU A 210 11.35 -17.01 6.94
CA LEU A 210 11.53 -18.31 7.55
C LEU A 210 12.14 -18.21 8.96
N SER A 211 13.14 -17.34 9.16
CA SER A 211 13.71 -17.08 10.50
C SER A 211 12.73 -16.38 11.45
N ARG A 212 11.63 -15.84 10.91
CA ARG A 212 10.51 -15.25 11.66
C ARG A 212 9.29 -16.16 11.75
N ASN A 213 9.44 -17.45 11.43
CA ASN A 213 8.37 -18.45 11.48
C ASN A 213 7.14 -18.07 10.64
N SER A 214 7.36 -17.47 9.46
CA SER A 214 6.27 -17.17 8.53
C SER A 214 5.69 -18.46 7.93
N GLY A 215 4.37 -18.53 7.80
CA GLY A 215 3.70 -19.62 7.07
C GLY A 215 3.86 -19.50 5.55
N VAL A 216 3.31 -20.46 4.79
CA VAL A 216 3.44 -20.55 3.33
C VAL A 216 3.09 -19.26 2.58
N LEU A 217 2.04 -18.55 3.00
CA LEU A 217 1.63 -17.26 2.41
C LEU A 217 2.73 -16.20 2.54
N GLY A 218 3.42 -16.18 3.70
CA GLY A 218 4.59 -15.34 3.92
C GLY A 218 5.80 -15.82 3.14
N LEU A 219 6.06 -17.13 3.09
CA LEU A 219 7.21 -17.68 2.35
C LEU A 219 7.11 -17.52 0.83
N ALA A 220 5.91 -17.28 0.29
CA ALA A 220 5.71 -16.92 -1.12
C ALA A 220 6.41 -15.61 -1.57
N GLY A 221 7.05 -14.88 -0.66
CA GLY A 221 7.88 -13.73 -1.00
C GLY A 221 7.10 -12.52 -1.54
N MET A 222 7.73 -11.74 -2.42
CA MET A 222 7.09 -10.58 -3.07
C MET A 222 6.22 -11.03 -4.25
N PRO A 223 5.01 -10.49 -4.41
CA PRO A 223 4.19 -10.80 -5.56
C PRO A 223 4.74 -10.15 -6.84
N PHE A 224 4.34 -10.68 -8.00
CA PHE A 224 4.76 -10.18 -9.30
C PHE A 224 4.19 -8.78 -9.57
N THR A 225 2.89 -8.65 -9.38
CA THR A 225 2.14 -7.39 -9.38
C THR A 225 1.61 -7.10 -7.97
N SER A 226 1.42 -5.82 -7.66
CA SER A 226 0.85 -5.33 -6.40
C SER A 226 0.29 -3.94 -6.61
N GLN A 227 -0.60 -3.47 -5.75
CA GLN A 227 -1.11 -2.10 -5.84
C GLN A 227 -0.59 -1.26 -4.67
N ILE A 228 -0.28 0.00 -4.92
CA ILE A 228 0.03 1.00 -3.90
C ILE A 228 -1.17 1.94 -3.84
N PHE A 229 -1.93 1.88 -2.76
CA PHE A 229 -3.06 2.79 -2.58
C PHE A 229 -2.61 4.09 -1.96
N SER A 230 -3.04 5.18 -2.57
CA SER A 230 -2.62 6.52 -2.21
C SER A 230 -3.07 6.90 -0.81
N THR A 231 -2.18 7.49 0.00
CA THR A 231 -2.61 8.28 1.16
C THR A 231 -2.93 9.72 0.80
N CYS A 232 -2.64 10.25 -0.39
CA CYS A 232 -2.94 11.64 -0.73
C CYS A 232 -3.46 11.71 -2.16
N THR A 233 -4.77 11.80 -2.34
CA THR A 233 -5.36 12.06 -3.66
C THR A 233 -5.43 13.57 -3.86
N HIS A 234 -4.70 14.12 -4.83
CA HIS A 234 -5.03 15.43 -5.37
C HIS A 234 -6.18 15.24 -6.37
N TYR A 235 -7.30 15.92 -6.15
CA TYR A 235 -8.51 15.78 -6.96
C TYR A 235 -8.35 16.60 -8.24
N PHE A 236 -8.09 15.91 -9.35
CA PHE A 236 -8.28 16.45 -10.68
C PHE A 236 -9.62 15.91 -11.21
N GLY A 237 -10.67 16.73 -11.09
CA GLY A 237 -11.93 16.64 -11.84
C GLY A 237 -12.59 15.26 -11.97
N GLY A 238 -13.60 15.00 -11.15
CA GLY A 238 -14.53 13.87 -11.33
C GLY A 238 -14.31 12.72 -10.35
N VAL A 239 -15.38 11.95 -10.16
CA VAL A 239 -15.50 10.82 -9.22
C VAL A 239 -14.48 9.73 -9.59
N SER A 240 -13.23 9.83 -9.14
CA SER A 240 -12.22 8.80 -9.43
C SER A 240 -12.55 7.51 -8.67
N ASN A 241 -12.67 6.39 -9.37
CA ASN A 241 -12.64 5.08 -8.73
C ASN A 241 -11.32 4.93 -7.96
N ASN A 242 -11.36 4.33 -6.76
CA ASN A 242 -10.24 4.17 -5.82
C ASN A 242 -9.07 3.30 -6.36
N HIS A 243 -8.38 3.75 -7.39
CA HIS A 243 -7.30 2.97 -7.99
C HIS A 243 -5.94 3.44 -7.49
N GLY A 244 -5.23 2.50 -6.86
CA GLY A 244 -3.82 2.66 -6.53
C GLY A 244 -2.91 2.47 -7.73
N ILE A 245 -1.63 2.81 -7.58
CA ILE A 245 -0.61 2.59 -8.62
C ILE A 245 -0.29 1.09 -8.70
N LEU A 246 -0.33 0.52 -9.90
CA LEU A 246 0.09 -0.84 -10.15
C LEU A 246 1.62 -0.94 -10.11
N LEU A 247 2.13 -1.53 -9.03
CA LEU A 247 3.54 -1.84 -8.84
C LEU A 247 3.87 -3.21 -9.44
N VAL A 248 4.74 -3.23 -10.46
CA VAL A 248 5.17 -4.43 -11.19
C VAL A 248 6.66 -4.70 -10.96
N ARG A 249 7.00 -5.98 -10.77
CA ARG A 249 8.39 -6.44 -10.57
C ARG A 249 8.78 -7.41 -11.69
N PRO A 250 9.11 -6.91 -12.90
CA PRO A 250 9.36 -7.75 -14.08
C PRO A 250 10.57 -8.68 -13.91
N LEU A 251 11.54 -8.29 -13.08
CA LEU A 251 12.83 -8.97 -12.95
C LEU A 251 12.85 -10.13 -11.94
N LEU A 252 11.70 -10.53 -11.36
CA LEU A 252 11.66 -11.51 -10.26
C LEU A 252 12.22 -12.92 -10.54
N ASN A 253 12.39 -13.33 -11.81
CA ASN A 253 13.06 -14.61 -12.13
C ASN A 253 14.45 -14.41 -12.76
N PHE A 254 14.96 -13.19 -12.78
CA PHE A 254 16.31 -12.92 -13.24
C PHE A 254 17.24 -12.98 -12.04
N SER A 255 18.41 -13.57 -12.21
CA SER A 255 19.43 -13.61 -11.16
C SER A 255 20.17 -12.28 -11.06
N LYS A 256 20.89 -12.06 -9.95
CA LYS A 256 21.80 -10.92 -9.81
C LYS A 256 22.86 -10.91 -10.91
N GLU A 257 23.35 -12.09 -11.29
CA GLU A 257 24.31 -12.26 -12.37
C GLU A 257 23.74 -11.83 -13.74
N ASP A 258 22.43 -12.06 -13.96
CA ASP A 258 21.76 -11.57 -15.17
C ASP A 258 21.70 -10.04 -15.21
N MET A 259 21.53 -9.35 -14.07
CA MET A 259 21.51 -7.88 -14.02
C MET A 259 22.82 -7.30 -14.53
N TYR A 260 23.96 -7.88 -14.11
CA TYR A 260 25.27 -7.46 -14.62
C TYR A 260 25.41 -7.74 -16.12
N LYS A 261 24.98 -8.92 -16.59
CA LYS A 261 25.02 -9.26 -18.02
C LYS A 261 24.17 -8.31 -18.87
N ILE A 262 22.99 -7.92 -18.39
CA ILE A 262 22.12 -6.95 -19.06
C ILE A 262 22.77 -5.57 -19.10
N CYS A 263 23.36 -5.11 -18.00
CA CYS A 263 24.08 -3.82 -17.97
C CYS A 263 25.25 -3.81 -18.96
N LEU A 264 26.05 -4.88 -18.99
CA LEU A 264 27.15 -5.04 -19.92
C LEU A 264 26.67 -5.09 -21.37
N GLY A 265 25.63 -5.88 -21.68
CA GLY A 265 25.04 -5.98 -23.01
C GLY A 265 24.36 -4.68 -23.48
N GLY A 266 23.88 -3.85 -22.56
CA GLY A 266 23.35 -2.52 -22.83
C GLY A 266 24.39 -1.39 -22.79
N ASN A 267 25.68 -1.73 -22.60
CA ASN A 267 26.79 -0.80 -22.42
C ASN A 267 26.52 0.29 -21.37
N GLN A 268 25.94 -0.10 -20.23
CA GLN A 268 25.60 0.82 -19.14
C GLN A 268 26.48 0.59 -17.91
N ASP A 269 27.07 1.68 -17.42
CA ASP A 269 27.76 1.69 -16.14
C ASP A 269 26.74 1.80 -14.98
N TRP A 270 27.06 1.21 -13.83
CA TRP A 270 26.27 1.31 -12.60
C TRP A 270 27.09 1.87 -11.43
N VAL A 271 26.42 2.07 -10.29
CA VAL A 271 27.04 2.51 -9.03
C VAL A 271 26.79 1.47 -7.95
N GLU A 272 27.83 1.09 -7.21
CA GLU A 272 27.69 0.18 -6.06
C GLU A 272 27.74 0.93 -4.72
N ASP A 273 26.69 0.77 -3.92
CA ASP A 273 26.64 1.32 -2.56
C ASP A 273 27.54 0.48 -1.62
N PRO A 274 28.53 1.08 -0.93
CA PRO A 274 29.43 0.37 -0.05
C PRO A 274 28.71 -0.14 1.20
N THR A 275 27.55 0.42 1.55
CA THR A 275 26.70 -0.13 2.62
C THR A 275 26.11 -1.50 2.28
N ASN A 276 26.15 -1.94 1.02
CA ASN A 276 25.80 -3.32 0.65
C ASN A 276 26.73 -4.36 1.30
N GLN A 277 27.93 -3.98 1.71
CA GLN A 277 28.89 -4.85 2.40
C GLN A 277 28.71 -4.85 3.93
N SER A 278 27.81 -4.02 4.47
CA SER A 278 27.63 -3.90 5.92
C SER A 278 26.85 -5.08 6.50
N LEU A 279 27.46 -5.85 7.41
CA LEU A 279 26.84 -6.94 8.16
C LEU A 279 25.81 -6.48 9.22
N LEU A 280 25.68 -5.17 9.44
CA LEU A 280 24.70 -4.62 10.39
C LEU A 280 23.26 -4.95 9.96
N PHE A 281 23.02 -5.03 8.65
CA PHE A 281 21.69 -5.26 8.09
C PHE A 281 21.44 -6.74 7.80
N ALA A 282 20.30 -7.26 8.25
CA ALA A 282 19.96 -8.68 8.11
C ALA A 282 19.98 -9.17 6.67
N ARG A 283 19.48 -8.35 5.73
CA ARG A 283 19.50 -8.68 4.30
C ARG A 283 20.91 -8.87 3.75
N ASN A 284 21.83 -7.97 4.08
CA ASN A 284 23.21 -8.07 3.60
C ASN A 284 23.90 -9.32 4.14
N ARG A 285 23.69 -9.67 5.42
CA ARG A 285 24.21 -10.92 5.98
C ARG A 285 23.67 -12.15 5.25
N ILE A 286 22.34 -12.21 5.08
CA ILE A 286 21.68 -13.32 4.38
C ILE A 286 22.22 -13.43 2.94
N ARG A 287 22.39 -12.30 2.24
CA ARG A 287 22.98 -12.27 0.89
C ARG A 287 24.38 -12.87 0.85
N MET A 288 25.25 -12.52 1.80
CA MET A 288 26.60 -13.09 1.88
C MET A 288 26.55 -14.60 2.12
N SER A 289 25.78 -15.05 3.12
CA SER A 289 25.66 -16.49 3.41
C SER A 289 25.06 -17.29 2.24
N LEU A 290 24.10 -16.71 1.51
CA LEU A 290 23.54 -17.33 0.30
C LEU A 290 24.57 -17.41 -0.84
N THR A 291 25.46 -16.42 -0.93
CA THR A 291 26.55 -16.41 -1.92
C THR A 291 27.58 -17.50 -1.61
N ASP A 292 27.90 -17.72 -0.33
CA ASP A 292 28.86 -18.75 0.08
C ASP A 292 28.34 -20.18 -0.15
N LEU A 293 27.02 -20.40 -0.01
CA LEU A 293 26.36 -21.70 -0.19
C LEU A 293 25.89 -21.97 -1.63
N SER A 294 26.26 -21.12 -2.59
CA SER A 294 25.62 -20.99 -3.90
C SER A 294 25.95 -22.09 -4.94
N SER A 295 25.73 -23.37 -4.61
CA SER A 295 25.72 -24.42 -5.64
C SER A 295 24.53 -24.23 -6.59
N CYS A 296 24.67 -24.65 -7.86
CA CYS A 296 23.58 -24.57 -8.84
C CYS A 296 22.33 -25.30 -8.35
N ILE A 297 22.51 -26.46 -7.72
CA ILE A 297 21.43 -27.29 -7.15
C ILE A 297 20.72 -26.54 -6.02
N PHE A 298 21.47 -25.93 -5.11
CA PHE A 298 20.89 -25.16 -4.01
C PHE A 298 20.05 -23.98 -4.52
N LYS A 299 20.57 -23.21 -5.49
CA LYS A 299 19.83 -22.09 -6.08
C LYS A 299 18.54 -22.58 -6.77
N SER A 300 18.59 -23.67 -7.54
CA SER A 300 17.41 -24.19 -8.24
C SER A 300 16.34 -24.72 -7.30
N GLU A 301 16.73 -25.49 -6.27
CA GLU A 301 15.79 -26.04 -5.28
C GLU A 301 15.16 -24.93 -4.42
N LEU A 302 15.94 -23.91 -4.03
CA LEU A 302 15.42 -22.74 -3.33
C LEU A 302 14.41 -21.94 -4.17
N GLN A 303 14.66 -21.76 -5.47
CA GLN A 303 13.69 -21.13 -6.36
C GLN A 303 12.46 -22.00 -6.59
N ALA A 304 12.61 -23.33 -6.62
CA ALA A 304 11.50 -24.27 -6.77
C ALA A 304 10.53 -24.21 -5.58
N ILE A 305 11.04 -24.20 -4.34
CA ILE A 305 10.19 -24.07 -3.15
C ILE A 305 9.51 -22.70 -3.05
N ILE A 306 10.20 -21.61 -3.39
CA ILE A 306 9.60 -20.26 -3.45
C ILE A 306 8.47 -20.24 -4.50
N SER A 307 8.70 -20.85 -5.67
CA SER A 307 7.70 -20.95 -6.73
C SER A 307 6.49 -21.77 -6.32
N ALA A 308 6.69 -22.90 -5.62
CA ALA A 308 5.62 -23.70 -5.06
C ALA A 308 4.80 -22.92 -4.02
N CYS A 309 5.45 -22.18 -3.11
CA CYS A 309 4.76 -21.29 -2.16
C CYS A 309 3.94 -20.21 -2.88
N ARG A 310 4.45 -19.66 -3.98
CA ARG A 310 3.73 -18.66 -4.79
C ARG A 310 2.50 -19.22 -5.47
N ARG A 311 2.58 -20.43 -6.05
CA ARG A 311 1.41 -21.13 -6.60
C ARG A 311 0.35 -21.35 -5.51
N THR A 312 0.76 -21.80 -4.33
CA THR A 312 -0.15 -21.93 -3.17
C THR A 312 -0.80 -20.62 -2.78
N ARG A 313 -0.05 -19.52 -2.66
CA ARG A 313 -0.64 -18.21 -2.36
C ARG A 313 -1.66 -17.79 -3.42
N SER A 314 -1.32 -17.94 -4.71
CA SER A 314 -2.18 -17.54 -5.83
C SER A 314 -3.49 -18.31 -5.85
N TYR A 315 -3.44 -19.62 -5.65
CA TYR A 315 -4.64 -20.45 -5.54
C TYR A 315 -5.52 -20.04 -4.35
N ILE A 316 -4.89 -19.78 -3.19
CA ILE A 316 -5.60 -19.28 -2.01
C ILE A 316 -6.25 -17.91 -2.29
N ASP A 317 -5.59 -17.00 -3.02
CA ASP A 317 -6.18 -15.71 -3.44
C ASP A 317 -7.46 -15.91 -4.28
N GLN A 318 -7.42 -16.85 -5.23
CA GLN A 318 -8.58 -17.19 -6.08
C GLN A 318 -9.74 -17.77 -5.25
N VAL A 319 -9.45 -18.68 -4.33
CA VAL A 319 -10.45 -19.24 -3.40
C VAL A 319 -11.04 -18.15 -2.50
N CYS A 320 -10.22 -17.29 -1.91
CA CYS A 320 -10.68 -16.20 -1.05
C CYS A 320 -11.57 -15.21 -1.81
N SER A 321 -11.22 -14.90 -3.06
CA SER A 321 -12.03 -13.99 -3.90
C SER A 321 -13.43 -14.57 -4.15
N ARG A 322 -13.54 -15.87 -4.42
CA ARG A 322 -14.84 -16.56 -4.54
C ARG A 322 -15.63 -16.55 -3.23
N LEU A 323 -14.98 -16.84 -2.10
CA LEU A 323 -15.62 -16.84 -0.79
C LEU A 323 -16.15 -15.45 -0.40
N ILE A 324 -15.38 -14.40 -0.67
CA ILE A 324 -15.80 -13.01 -0.43
C ILE A 324 -17.08 -12.70 -1.22
N ASN A 325 -17.11 -13.00 -2.51
CA ASN A 325 -18.26 -12.73 -3.36
C ASN A 325 -19.52 -13.50 -2.94
N GLN A 326 -19.36 -14.66 -2.30
CA GLN A 326 -20.48 -15.51 -1.85
C GLN A 326 -20.98 -15.16 -0.45
N THR A 327 -20.10 -14.73 0.47
CA THR A 327 -20.40 -14.68 1.91
C THR A 327 -20.35 -13.28 2.52
N VAL A 328 -19.78 -12.29 1.83
CA VAL A 328 -19.59 -10.94 2.37
C VAL A 328 -20.53 -9.96 1.68
N THR A 329 -21.40 -9.32 2.47
CA THR A 329 -22.22 -8.19 2.02
C THR A 329 -21.64 -6.89 2.57
N VAL A 330 -21.22 -5.98 1.68
CA VAL A 330 -20.75 -4.64 2.07
C VAL A 330 -21.94 -3.68 2.11
N VAL A 331 -22.02 -2.88 3.16
CA VAL A 331 -23.05 -1.85 3.33
C VAL A 331 -22.42 -0.47 3.22
N GLU A 332 -23.06 0.45 2.50
CA GLU A 332 -22.61 1.83 2.23
C GLU A 332 -22.38 2.67 3.49
N HIS A 333 -22.93 2.26 4.63
CA HIS A 333 -22.68 2.88 5.94
C HIS A 333 -21.30 2.51 6.53
N GLY A 334 -20.45 1.83 5.77
CA GLY A 334 -19.10 1.46 6.18
C GLY A 334 -19.08 0.28 7.16
N TYR A 335 -19.79 -0.79 6.87
CA TYR A 335 -19.59 -2.06 7.57
C TYR A 335 -19.84 -3.23 6.61
N ALA A 336 -19.37 -4.41 7.00
CA ALA A 336 -19.60 -5.64 6.26
C ALA A 336 -20.37 -6.65 7.12
N ILE A 337 -21.16 -7.49 6.47
CA ILE A 337 -21.83 -8.64 7.07
C ILE A 337 -21.23 -9.90 6.46
N ILE A 338 -20.75 -10.81 7.30
CA ILE A 338 -20.24 -12.12 6.92
C ILE A 338 -21.31 -13.17 7.24
N ASP A 339 -21.70 -13.94 6.24
CA ASP A 339 -22.60 -15.10 6.39
C ASP A 339 -21.81 -16.32 6.88
N LEU A 340 -21.94 -16.66 8.17
CA LEU A 340 -21.22 -17.79 8.76
C LEU A 340 -21.82 -19.13 8.36
N GLU A 341 -23.13 -19.18 8.15
CA GLU A 341 -23.83 -20.41 7.79
C GLU A 341 -23.29 -20.94 6.46
N THR A 342 -23.23 -20.09 5.45
CA THR A 342 -22.67 -20.42 4.14
C THR A 342 -21.18 -20.78 4.24
N LEU A 343 -20.42 -20.03 5.05
CA LEU A 343 -18.97 -20.23 5.22
C LEU A 343 -18.63 -21.57 5.88
N ILE A 344 -19.39 -21.96 6.91
CA ILE A 344 -19.16 -23.20 7.67
C ILE A 344 -19.65 -24.42 6.88
N LEU A 345 -20.80 -24.32 6.21
CA LEU A 345 -21.31 -25.38 5.34
C LEU A 345 -20.32 -25.73 4.22
N SER A 346 -19.52 -24.75 3.78
CA SER A 346 -18.51 -24.91 2.75
C SER A 346 -17.25 -25.69 3.20
N LYS A 347 -17.13 -26.09 4.49
CA LYS A 347 -16.00 -26.85 5.06
C LYS A 347 -14.62 -26.30 4.64
N VAL A 348 -14.49 -24.98 4.72
CA VAL A 348 -13.30 -24.24 4.28
C VAL A 348 -12.11 -24.55 5.19
N MET A 349 -10.93 -24.79 4.61
CA MET A 349 -9.70 -25.00 5.37
C MET A 349 -9.25 -23.72 6.11
N ASP A 350 -8.64 -23.88 7.29
CA ASP A 350 -8.15 -22.80 8.16
C ASP A 350 -7.27 -21.78 7.44
N ILE A 351 -6.42 -22.22 6.52
CA ILE A 351 -5.53 -21.34 5.76
C ILE A 351 -6.30 -20.38 4.85
N TYR A 352 -7.39 -20.84 4.23
CA TYR A 352 -8.27 -19.98 3.43
C TYR A 352 -9.01 -19.01 4.34
N LEU A 353 -9.55 -19.51 5.45
CA LEU A 353 -10.34 -18.72 6.39
C LEU A 353 -9.50 -17.61 7.05
N SER A 354 -8.26 -17.92 7.47
CA SER A 354 -7.33 -16.94 8.03
C SER A 354 -7.03 -15.80 7.05
N LYS A 355 -6.76 -16.12 5.78
CA LYS A 355 -6.50 -15.10 4.75
C LYS A 355 -7.77 -14.30 4.41
N PHE A 356 -8.90 -14.97 4.26
CA PHE A 356 -10.22 -14.35 4.04
C PHE A 356 -10.51 -13.29 5.12
N LEU A 357 -10.36 -13.65 6.40
CA LEU A 357 -10.58 -12.72 7.51
C LEU A 357 -9.59 -11.56 7.47
N ALA A 358 -8.32 -11.81 7.17
CA ALA A 358 -7.33 -10.75 7.03
C ALA A 358 -7.71 -9.73 5.95
N LEU A 359 -8.27 -10.17 4.81
CA LEU A 359 -8.72 -9.30 3.73
C LEU A 359 -9.95 -8.47 4.13
N VAL A 360 -10.96 -9.09 4.75
CA VAL A 360 -12.17 -8.36 5.20
C VAL A 360 -11.84 -7.34 6.28
N LEU A 361 -10.99 -7.70 7.25
CA LEU A 361 -10.57 -6.79 8.30
C LEU A 361 -9.69 -5.65 7.76
N GLN A 362 -8.82 -5.92 6.78
CA GLN A 362 -8.04 -4.88 6.12
C GLN A 362 -8.94 -3.90 5.36
N PHE A 363 -9.97 -4.40 4.66
CA PHE A 363 -10.95 -3.59 3.97
C PHE A 363 -11.75 -2.67 4.92
N ILE A 364 -12.20 -3.19 6.07
CA ILE A 364 -12.97 -2.36 7.02
C ILE A 364 -12.06 -1.38 7.78
N SER A 365 -10.90 -1.85 8.26
CA SER A 365 -10.00 -1.01 9.07
C SER A 365 -9.09 -0.11 8.26
N GLN A 366 -8.94 -0.31 6.95
CA GLN A 366 -7.99 0.41 6.08
C GLN A 366 -6.53 0.41 6.59
N ARG A 367 -6.18 -0.58 7.42
CA ARG A 367 -4.83 -0.71 7.94
C ARG A 367 -3.90 -1.21 6.85
N HIS A 368 -2.71 -0.62 6.80
CA HIS A 368 -1.69 -1.05 5.85
C HIS A 368 -1.17 -2.48 6.13
N ARG A 369 -1.28 -2.99 7.37
CA ARG A 369 -0.78 -4.32 7.75
C ARG A 369 -1.93 -5.29 8.07
N PRO A 370 -1.96 -6.48 7.45
CA PRO A 370 -2.94 -7.51 7.77
C PRO A 370 -2.65 -8.15 9.13
N VAL A 371 -3.66 -8.83 9.69
CA VAL A 371 -3.55 -9.57 10.96
C VAL A 371 -2.64 -10.79 10.81
N ARG A 372 -1.84 -11.10 11.83
CA ARG A 372 -0.88 -12.20 11.83
C ARG A 372 -0.76 -12.85 13.21
N GLY A 373 -0.12 -14.02 13.24
CA GLY A 373 0.28 -14.69 14.48
C GLY A 373 -0.91 -15.09 15.36
N SER A 374 -0.74 -14.97 16.68
CA SER A 374 -1.74 -15.36 17.68
C SER A 374 -3.08 -14.65 17.50
N ALA A 375 -3.08 -13.38 17.08
CA ALA A 375 -4.30 -12.64 16.79
C ALA A 375 -5.12 -13.26 15.64
N SER A 376 -4.46 -13.80 14.61
CA SER A 376 -5.15 -14.52 13.54
C SER A 376 -5.74 -15.84 14.02
N LYS A 377 -5.09 -16.53 14.97
CA LYS A 377 -5.60 -17.77 15.55
C LYS A 377 -6.84 -17.51 16.40
N LEU A 378 -6.79 -16.49 17.26
CA LEU A 378 -7.94 -16.08 18.07
C LEU A 378 -9.15 -15.70 17.20
N LEU A 379 -8.91 -15.02 16.08
CA LEU A 379 -9.95 -14.70 15.09
C LEU A 379 -10.54 -15.94 14.45
N LEU A 380 -9.70 -16.90 14.07
CA LEU A 380 -10.14 -18.16 13.49
C LEU A 380 -11.03 -18.92 14.48
N ASP A 381 -10.57 -19.09 15.73
CA ASP A 381 -11.32 -19.75 16.80
C ASP A 381 -12.68 -19.06 17.05
N TYR A 382 -12.70 -17.72 17.00
CA TYR A 382 -13.91 -16.93 17.15
C TYR A 382 -14.94 -17.18 16.03
N ILE A 383 -14.50 -17.24 14.77
CA ILE A 383 -15.38 -17.47 13.61
C ILE A 383 -15.89 -18.91 13.57
N LEU A 384 -15.06 -19.88 13.97
CA LEU A 384 -15.43 -21.29 14.05
C LEU A 384 -16.38 -21.59 15.22
N THR A 385 -16.47 -20.70 16.21
CA THR A 385 -17.44 -20.81 17.31
C THR A 385 -18.84 -20.40 16.84
N PHE A 386 -19.56 -21.34 16.23
CA PHE A 386 -20.91 -21.14 15.70
C PHE A 386 -22.01 -21.76 16.58
N PRO A 387 -23.15 -21.07 16.81
CA PRO A 387 -23.45 -19.69 16.40
C PRO A 387 -22.67 -18.66 17.23
N CYS A 388 -22.32 -17.53 16.62
CA CYS A 388 -21.55 -16.49 17.27
C CYS A 388 -22.40 -15.78 18.35
N LYS A 389 -21.89 -15.71 19.59
CA LYS A 389 -22.59 -15.08 20.74
C LYS A 389 -21.86 -13.92 21.38
N LYS A 390 -20.55 -13.81 21.18
CA LYS A 390 -19.69 -12.79 21.83
C LYS A 390 -19.24 -11.76 20.80
N SER A 391 -18.86 -10.57 21.25
CA SER A 391 -18.14 -9.60 20.42
C SER A 391 -16.63 -9.74 20.60
N LEU A 392 -15.88 -9.28 19.60
CA LEU A 392 -14.42 -9.30 19.60
C LEU A 392 -13.89 -8.05 18.87
N THR A 393 -12.94 -7.36 19.48
CA THR A 393 -12.18 -6.30 18.79
C THR A 393 -10.86 -6.86 18.31
N ALA A 394 -10.61 -6.77 17.02
CA ALA A 394 -9.37 -7.23 16.42
C ALA A 394 -9.02 -6.37 15.22
N ALA A 395 -7.73 -6.08 15.05
CA ALA A 395 -7.21 -5.39 13.87
C ALA A 395 -7.80 -3.99 13.60
N GLY A 396 -8.33 -3.29 14.60
CA GLY A 396 -9.04 -2.03 14.39
C GLY A 396 -10.48 -2.19 13.89
N CYS A 397 -11.00 -3.42 13.89
CA CYS A 397 -12.40 -3.71 13.64
C CYS A 397 -13.06 -4.23 14.92
N TYR A 398 -14.36 -3.95 15.04
CA TYR A 398 -15.25 -4.56 16.01
C TYR A 398 -16.12 -5.59 15.29
N LEU A 399 -16.11 -6.82 15.80
CA LEU A 399 -16.88 -7.94 15.29
C LEU A 399 -17.96 -8.29 16.32
N CYS A 400 -19.20 -8.45 15.87
CA CYS A 400 -20.29 -8.89 16.72
C CYS A 400 -21.36 -9.66 15.93
N PRO A 401 -22.23 -10.44 16.59
CA PRO A 401 -23.38 -11.05 15.92
C PRO A 401 -24.24 -9.98 15.25
N ALA A 402 -24.68 -10.23 14.01
CA ALA A 402 -25.56 -9.31 13.32
C ALA A 402 -26.93 -9.26 14.03
N PRO A 403 -27.55 -8.07 14.18
CA PRO A 403 -28.86 -7.96 14.82
C PRO A 403 -29.90 -8.86 14.14
N GLY A 404 -30.66 -9.61 14.93
CA GLY A 404 -31.72 -10.51 14.43
C GLY A 404 -31.24 -11.83 13.82
N SER A 405 -29.93 -12.06 13.65
CA SER A 405 -29.42 -13.27 12.99
C SER A 405 -29.25 -14.48 13.91
N LYS A 406 -29.52 -14.34 15.22
CA LYS A 406 -29.26 -15.39 16.25
C LYS A 406 -27.83 -15.97 16.21
N GLY A 407 -26.85 -15.20 15.70
CA GLY A 407 -25.45 -15.61 15.60
C GLY A 407 -25.04 -16.33 14.29
N THR A 408 -25.92 -16.41 13.28
CA THR A 408 -25.58 -16.98 11.96
C THR A 408 -24.82 -16.03 11.03
N LYS A 409 -24.79 -14.73 11.37
CA LYS A 409 -24.10 -13.69 10.61
C LYS A 409 -23.28 -12.85 11.57
N ILE A 410 -22.12 -12.39 11.12
CA ILE A 410 -21.26 -11.47 11.86
C ILE A 410 -21.24 -10.12 11.17
N LEU A 411 -21.44 -9.06 11.95
CA LEU A 411 -21.18 -7.70 11.56
C LEU A 411 -19.72 -7.35 11.86
N VAL A 412 -19.06 -6.73 10.89
CA VAL A 412 -17.70 -6.20 10.99
C VAL A 412 -17.72 -4.71 10.69
N CYS A 413 -17.44 -3.87 11.70
CA CYS A 413 -17.33 -2.43 11.56
C CYS A 413 -15.97 -1.92 12.07
N CYS A 414 -15.62 -0.67 11.75
CA CYS A 414 -14.39 -0.08 12.28
C CYS A 414 -14.56 0.24 13.77
N SER A 415 -13.54 -0.06 14.59
CA SER A 415 -13.55 0.22 16.03
C SER A 415 -13.32 1.71 16.29
N VAL A 416 -14.04 2.25 17.28
CA VAL A 416 -13.95 3.66 17.73
C VAL A 416 -12.55 4.00 18.28
N ASP A 417 -11.85 3.00 18.85
CA ASP A 417 -10.49 3.15 19.39
C ASP A 417 -9.39 2.86 18.35
N CYS A 418 -9.73 2.77 17.06
CA CYS A 418 -8.74 2.48 16.03
C CYS A 418 -7.80 3.69 15.84
N PRO A 419 -6.48 3.54 16.03
CA PRO A 419 -5.51 4.60 15.72
C PRO A 419 -5.31 4.64 14.20
N LEU A 420 -6.35 5.02 13.47
CA LEU A 420 -6.21 5.49 12.10
C LEU A 420 -5.66 6.91 12.13
N PRO A 421 -4.87 7.34 11.13
CA PRO A 421 -4.47 8.74 11.08
C PRO A 421 -5.74 9.59 11.04
N SER A 422 -5.99 10.30 12.13
CA SER A 422 -7.01 11.35 12.25
C SER A 422 -6.63 12.61 11.47
N LYS A 423 -5.54 12.56 10.69
CA LYS A 423 -5.16 13.62 9.76
C LYS A 423 -6.18 13.67 8.64
N MET A 424 -7.06 14.64 8.76
CA MET A 424 -7.86 15.17 7.67
C MET A 424 -6.92 15.62 6.56
N GLU A 425 -6.95 14.95 5.42
CA GLU A 425 -6.20 15.35 4.24
C GLU A 425 -7.14 16.15 3.35
N THR A 426 -6.90 17.46 3.32
CA THR A 426 -7.62 18.38 2.45
C THR A 426 -7.22 18.11 1.01
N VAL A 427 -8.22 17.91 0.14
CA VAL A 427 -7.99 17.64 -1.27
C VAL A 427 -8.36 18.89 -2.06
N HIS A 428 -7.34 19.57 -2.60
CA HIS A 428 -7.52 20.72 -3.49
C HIS A 428 -8.25 20.30 -4.78
N ALA A 429 -9.36 20.96 -5.08
CA ALA A 429 -9.92 20.96 -6.42
C ALA A 429 -9.07 21.92 -7.27
N CYS A 430 -8.30 21.39 -8.22
CA CYS A 430 -7.61 22.24 -9.19
C CYS A 430 -8.64 22.72 -10.23
N THR A 431 -8.98 24.01 -10.21
CA THR A 431 -9.68 24.67 -11.32
C THR A 431 -8.67 25.01 -12.42
N ARG A 432 -8.35 24.01 -13.24
CA ARG A 432 -7.81 24.27 -14.58
C ARG A 432 -8.39 23.25 -15.55
N GLY A 433 -9.20 23.75 -16.47
CA GLY A 433 -9.71 23.00 -17.60
C GLY A 433 -8.55 22.52 -18.44
N GLU A 434 -8.46 21.20 -18.59
CA GLU A 434 -7.96 20.48 -19.75
C GLU A 434 -8.43 19.03 -19.54
N GLU A 435 -9.48 18.68 -20.26
CA GLU A 435 -10.04 17.33 -20.29
C GLU A 435 -8.99 16.35 -20.81
N GLY A 436 -8.54 15.46 -19.92
CA GLY A 436 -7.68 14.33 -20.24
C GLY A 436 -8.22 13.05 -19.63
N ASN A 437 -9.46 12.67 -19.96
CA ASN A 437 -10.13 11.44 -19.51
C ASN A 437 -9.53 10.17 -20.15
N CYS A 438 -8.24 9.88 -19.96
CA CYS A 438 -7.60 8.72 -20.61
C CYS A 438 -6.77 7.77 -19.70
N THR A 439 -6.64 7.97 -18.39
CA THR A 439 -5.80 7.08 -17.53
C THR A 439 -6.55 6.01 -16.73
N LEU A 440 -7.75 6.32 -16.26
CA LEU A 440 -8.41 5.50 -15.24
C LEU A 440 -8.97 4.19 -15.83
N SER A 441 -9.63 4.29 -16.99
CA SER A 441 -10.14 3.14 -17.74
C SER A 441 -9.01 2.24 -18.26
N GLU A 442 -7.87 2.84 -18.63
CA GLU A 442 -6.68 2.11 -19.08
C GLU A 442 -6.07 1.25 -17.95
N LEU A 443 -5.96 1.79 -16.73
CA LEU A 443 -5.44 1.06 -15.58
C LEU A 443 -6.35 -0.11 -15.17
N GLU A 444 -7.67 0.09 -15.18
CA GLU A 444 -8.66 -0.96 -14.92
C GLU A 444 -8.50 -2.11 -15.92
N GLN A 445 -8.32 -1.79 -17.20
CA GLN A 445 -8.08 -2.79 -18.24
C GLN A 445 -6.76 -3.52 -18.03
N ILE A 446 -5.67 -2.82 -17.67
CA ILE A 446 -4.38 -3.45 -17.36
C ILE A 446 -4.53 -4.46 -16.22
N ILE A 447 -5.23 -4.07 -15.14
CA ILE A 447 -5.46 -4.94 -13.99
C ILE A 447 -6.33 -6.15 -14.38
N ALA A 448 -7.37 -5.93 -15.18
CA ALA A 448 -8.23 -6.99 -15.68
C ALA A 448 -7.45 -7.97 -16.57
N ASP A 449 -6.65 -7.48 -17.53
CA ASP A 449 -5.79 -8.28 -18.39
C ASP A 449 -4.79 -9.11 -17.56
N ALA A 450 -4.15 -8.49 -16.57
CA ALA A 450 -3.24 -9.19 -15.66
C ALA A 450 -3.95 -10.30 -14.84
N LYS A 451 -5.18 -10.06 -14.40
CA LYS A 451 -6.01 -11.06 -13.71
C LYS A 451 -6.39 -12.20 -14.66
N LEU A 452 -6.81 -11.90 -15.89
CA LEU A 452 -7.12 -12.91 -16.91
C LEU A 452 -5.92 -13.82 -17.19
N TYR A 453 -4.70 -13.28 -17.29
CA TYR A 453 -3.49 -14.08 -17.40
C TYR A 453 -3.26 -14.97 -16.18
N SER A 454 -3.48 -14.43 -14.97
CA SER A 454 -3.33 -15.20 -13.72
C SER A 454 -4.38 -16.30 -13.57
N ASP A 455 -5.61 -16.06 -14.02
CA ASP A 455 -6.73 -16.99 -13.92
C ASP A 455 -6.70 -18.04 -15.03
N GLY A 456 -6.12 -17.71 -16.19
CA GLY A 456 -5.82 -18.67 -17.26
C GLY A 456 -4.75 -19.71 -16.88
N LEU A 457 -3.92 -19.42 -15.86
CA LEU A 457 -3.17 -20.44 -15.13
C LEU A 457 -4.12 -21.16 -14.17
N VAL A 458 -4.96 -22.06 -14.70
CA VAL A 458 -5.80 -22.93 -13.88
C VAL A 458 -4.89 -23.84 -13.06
N LEU A 459 -4.66 -23.47 -11.80
CA LEU A 459 -4.05 -24.35 -10.81
C LEU A 459 -5.16 -25.24 -10.26
N ASN A 460 -5.15 -26.51 -10.63
CA ASN A 460 -6.00 -27.48 -9.94
C ASN A 460 -5.47 -27.68 -8.51
N GLU A 461 -6.32 -28.16 -7.59
CA GLU A 461 -5.87 -28.45 -6.21
C GLU A 461 -4.65 -29.41 -6.20
N SER A 462 -4.55 -30.29 -7.19
CA SER A 462 -3.41 -31.20 -7.42
C SER A 462 -2.08 -30.50 -7.68
N ASP A 463 -2.10 -29.27 -8.21
CA ASP A 463 -0.90 -28.49 -8.56
C ASP A 463 -0.39 -27.65 -7.36
N VAL A 464 -1.07 -27.75 -6.22
CA VAL A 464 -0.85 -26.93 -5.04
C VAL A 464 -0.37 -27.77 -3.86
N HIS A 465 0.96 -27.77 -3.67
CA HIS A 465 1.63 -28.65 -2.73
C HIS A 465 1.40 -28.35 -1.24
N PHE A 466 1.16 -27.09 -0.85
CA PHE A 466 1.22 -26.68 0.56
C PHE A 466 -0.12 -26.32 1.20
N LEU A 467 -1.24 -26.86 0.69
CA LEU A 467 -2.57 -26.55 1.24
C LEU A 467 -2.81 -27.13 2.64
N ARG A 468 -2.34 -28.36 2.88
CA ARG A 468 -2.62 -29.14 4.11
C ARG A 468 -1.49 -29.07 5.14
N VAL A 469 -0.63 -28.06 5.08
CA VAL A 469 0.52 -27.93 5.99
C VAL A 469 0.03 -27.55 7.38
N THR A 470 -0.33 -28.56 8.18
CA THR A 470 -0.60 -28.45 9.61
C THR A 470 0.57 -29.07 10.38
N SER A 471 1.20 -28.29 11.25
CA SER A 471 2.26 -28.67 12.22
C SER A 471 3.66 -29.10 11.70
N GLU A 472 3.82 -29.59 10.47
CA GLU A 472 5.14 -29.88 9.89
C GLU A 472 5.65 -28.69 9.06
N SER A 473 6.94 -28.37 9.14
CA SER A 473 7.48 -27.18 8.49
C SER A 473 7.31 -27.25 6.97
N VAL A 474 7.08 -26.12 6.29
CA VAL A 474 7.02 -26.03 4.80
C VAL A 474 8.25 -26.70 4.16
N LEU A 475 9.39 -26.67 4.85
CA LEU A 475 10.61 -27.35 4.43
C LEU A 475 10.52 -28.87 4.51
N SER A 476 9.95 -29.42 5.59
CA SER A 476 9.76 -30.86 5.77
C SER A 476 8.85 -31.43 4.68
N GLU A 477 7.76 -30.73 4.39
CA GLU A 477 6.84 -31.10 3.30
C GLU A 477 7.51 -30.97 1.93
N ALA A 478 8.32 -29.93 1.71
CA ALA A 478 9.07 -29.79 0.46
C ALA A 478 10.09 -30.92 0.25
N THR A 479 10.75 -31.39 1.31
CA THR A 479 11.62 -32.57 1.27
C THR A 479 10.81 -33.84 0.96
N ARG A 480 9.65 -34.03 1.61
CA ARG A 480 8.76 -35.18 1.36
C ARG A 480 8.29 -35.26 -0.09
N LEU A 481 8.05 -34.10 -0.71
CA LEU A 481 7.64 -33.97 -2.12
C LEU A 481 8.82 -33.99 -3.10
N GLY A 482 10.06 -34.15 -2.63
CA GLY A 482 11.25 -34.18 -3.47
C GLY A 482 11.61 -32.83 -4.12
N ILE A 483 11.08 -31.73 -3.61
CA ILE A 483 11.42 -30.36 -4.05
C ILE A 483 12.80 -29.95 -3.50
N LEU A 484 13.13 -30.41 -2.29
CA LEU A 484 14.41 -30.17 -1.64
C LEU A 484 15.17 -31.49 -1.46
N SER A 485 16.47 -31.45 -1.76
CA SER A 485 17.40 -32.47 -1.30
C SER A 485 17.70 -32.33 0.20
N GLU A 486 18.14 -33.41 0.83
CA GLU A 486 18.52 -33.41 2.25
C GLU A 486 19.67 -32.42 2.55
N SER A 487 20.59 -32.22 1.61
CA SER A 487 21.68 -31.24 1.74
C SER A 487 21.17 -29.81 1.71
N THR A 488 20.29 -29.46 0.77
CA THR A 488 19.67 -28.14 0.70
C THR A 488 18.79 -27.87 1.92
N TYR A 489 17.99 -28.85 2.35
CA TYR A 489 17.18 -28.76 3.57
C TYR A 489 18.03 -28.39 4.79
N ARG A 490 19.17 -29.08 4.99
CA ARG A 490 20.12 -28.78 6.08
C ARG A 490 20.71 -27.39 5.97
N ASN A 491 21.11 -26.97 4.77
CA ASN A 491 21.66 -25.62 4.54
C ASN A 491 20.64 -24.52 4.89
N ILE A 492 19.39 -24.68 4.44
CA ILE A 492 18.31 -23.73 4.76
C ILE A 492 18.05 -23.68 6.28
N LEU A 493 18.02 -24.83 6.97
CA LEU A 493 17.87 -24.89 8.43
C LEU A 493 19.03 -24.23 9.17
N LEU A 494 20.26 -24.37 8.69
CA LEU A 494 21.42 -23.70 9.27
C LEU A 494 21.28 -22.18 9.18
N LEU A 495 20.95 -21.66 8.00
CA LEU A 495 20.69 -20.23 7.78
C LEU A 495 19.55 -19.72 8.66
N GLN A 496 18.45 -20.48 8.76
CA GLN A 496 17.32 -20.14 9.62
C GLN A 496 17.76 -20.02 11.08
N ARG A 497 18.49 -21.02 11.61
CA ARG A 497 18.96 -21.03 13.00
C ARG A 497 19.90 -19.88 13.30
N GLU A 498 20.82 -19.59 12.39
CA GLU A 498 21.77 -18.48 12.53
C GLU A 498 21.06 -17.13 12.63
N GLU A 499 20.13 -16.84 11.70
CA GLU A 499 19.39 -15.58 11.74
C GLU A 499 18.36 -15.52 12.88
N THR A 500 17.76 -16.64 13.29
CA THR A 500 16.88 -16.70 14.47
C THR A 500 17.65 -16.36 15.75
N LYS A 501 18.87 -16.89 15.92
CA LYS A 501 19.73 -16.57 17.07
C LYS A 501 20.08 -15.08 17.09
N ARG A 502 20.51 -14.52 15.96
CA ARG A 502 20.83 -13.09 15.83
C ARG A 502 19.62 -12.20 16.10
N PHE A 503 18.43 -12.63 15.68
CA PHE A 503 17.19 -11.93 15.97
C PHE A 503 16.88 -11.91 17.48
N LYS A 504 16.96 -13.07 18.16
CA LYS A 504 16.72 -13.18 19.61
C LYS A 504 17.70 -12.34 20.43
N CYS A 505 19.01 -12.44 20.15
CA CYS A 505 20.02 -11.64 20.85
C CYS A 505 19.77 -10.13 20.71
N LYS A 506 19.29 -9.66 19.55
CA LYS A 506 18.96 -8.25 19.34
C LYS A 506 17.73 -7.80 20.15
N THR A 507 16.77 -8.70 20.38
CA THR A 507 15.59 -8.43 21.21
C THR A 507 15.97 -8.35 22.69
N GLU A 508 16.81 -9.27 23.17
CA GLU A 508 17.31 -9.33 24.56
C GLU A 508 18.23 -8.15 24.90
N LEU A 509 19.13 -7.74 24.00
CA LEU A 509 19.95 -6.53 24.19
C LEU A 509 19.14 -5.22 24.18
N SER A 510 17.90 -5.26 23.67
CA SER A 510 17.03 -4.09 23.65
C SER A 510 16.09 -3.98 24.85
N SER A 511 15.90 -5.06 25.63
CA SER A 511 15.06 -5.03 26.83
C SER A 511 15.72 -4.35 28.04
N ASP A 512 17.06 -4.17 28.02
CA ASP A 512 17.79 -3.56 29.14
C ASP A 512 17.95 -2.02 29.03
N SER A 513 17.26 -1.37 28.08
CA SER A 513 17.26 0.11 27.95
C SER A 513 15.94 0.70 27.48
N GLU A 514 14.80 0.07 27.78
CA GLU A 514 13.50 0.69 27.55
C GLU A 514 13.08 1.50 28.78
N ALA A 515 13.53 2.76 28.81
CA ALA A 515 12.64 3.80 29.34
C ALA A 515 11.33 3.68 28.55
N LYS A 516 10.23 3.44 29.27
CA LYS A 516 8.88 3.46 28.71
C LYS A 516 8.81 4.64 27.74
N PRO A 517 8.35 4.47 26.48
CA PRO A 517 7.93 5.64 25.75
C PRO A 517 6.82 6.24 26.60
N ASP A 518 7.08 7.39 27.21
CA ASP A 518 6.01 8.29 27.59
C ASP A 518 5.17 8.43 26.33
N PHE A 519 4.05 7.73 26.30
CA PHE A 519 2.89 8.17 25.54
C PHE A 519 2.55 9.52 26.17
N LYS A 520 3.26 10.57 25.75
CA LYS A 520 2.70 11.91 25.76
C LYS A 520 1.36 11.74 25.09
N SER A 521 0.29 11.92 25.87
CA SER A 521 -1.06 12.10 25.35
C SER A 521 -0.92 13.08 24.20
N ILE A 522 -0.97 12.56 22.98
CA ILE A 522 -0.98 13.39 21.79
C ILE A 522 -2.22 14.26 21.97
N ASN A 523 -1.99 15.57 21.99
CA ASN A 523 -3.02 16.57 22.22
C ASN A 523 -4.30 16.24 21.44
N PRO A 524 -5.49 16.46 22.00
CA PRO A 524 -6.73 16.24 21.28
C PRO A 524 -6.78 17.21 20.08
N TRP A 525 -6.92 16.65 18.88
CA TRP A 525 -7.61 17.23 17.72
C TRP A 525 -7.12 18.60 17.20
N ARG A 526 -6.47 18.58 16.05
CA ARG A 526 -6.59 19.66 15.05
C ARG A 526 -6.83 19.04 13.69
N SER A 527 -8.10 18.81 13.39
CA SER A 527 -8.61 18.58 12.04
C SER A 527 -8.26 19.82 11.20
N GLU A 528 -7.59 19.68 10.06
CA GLU A 528 -7.51 20.82 9.13
C GLU A 528 -8.92 21.15 8.67
N PRO A 529 -9.37 22.41 8.77
CA PRO A 529 -10.78 22.68 8.63
C PRO A 529 -11.16 22.67 7.12
N LEU A 530 -12.29 22.03 6.77
CA LEU A 530 -12.79 21.86 5.40
C LEU A 530 -13.41 23.15 4.83
N GLN A 531 -12.79 23.73 3.81
CA GLN A 531 -13.35 24.85 3.07
C GLN A 531 -14.41 24.43 2.04
N SER A 532 -15.30 25.35 1.65
CA SER A 532 -16.36 25.10 0.66
C SER A 532 -15.76 24.71 -0.70
N GLY A 533 -16.32 23.69 -1.35
CA GLY A 533 -15.86 23.18 -2.65
C GLY A 533 -14.66 22.22 -2.57
N TYR A 534 -14.13 21.96 -1.38
CA TYR A 534 -13.04 20.99 -1.16
C TYR A 534 -13.58 19.64 -0.69
N GLY A 535 -12.87 18.57 -1.05
CA GLY A 535 -13.14 17.20 -0.59
C GLY A 535 -12.15 16.76 0.48
N CYS A 536 -12.53 15.80 1.32
CA CYS A 536 -11.61 15.14 2.25
C CYS A 536 -11.92 13.66 2.40
N TYR A 537 -10.89 12.86 2.70
CA TYR A 537 -11.09 11.47 3.14
C TYR A 537 -11.19 11.40 4.67
N PHE A 538 -12.26 10.81 5.17
CA PHE A 538 -12.43 10.47 6.58
C PHE A 538 -12.13 9.00 6.80
N MET A 539 -11.22 8.70 7.74
CA MET A 539 -10.74 7.36 8.09
C MET A 539 -10.18 6.52 6.91
N ASN A 540 -9.84 7.13 5.77
CA ASN A 540 -9.54 6.44 4.51
C ASN A 540 -10.72 5.63 3.92
N ARG A 541 -11.95 5.96 4.33
CA ARG A 541 -13.16 5.16 4.09
C ARG A 541 -14.29 5.94 3.46
N PHE A 542 -14.47 7.18 3.89
CA PHE A 542 -15.52 8.05 3.37
C PHE A 542 -14.89 9.21 2.63
N PHE A 543 -15.31 9.43 1.40
CA PHE A 543 -15.00 10.66 0.69
C PHE A 543 -16.13 11.65 0.93
N ILE A 544 -15.79 12.79 1.51
CA ILE A 544 -16.74 13.82 1.94
C ILE A 544 -16.50 15.08 1.13
N THR A 545 -17.57 15.66 0.60
CA THR A 545 -17.55 16.97 -0.06
C THR A 545 -18.67 17.83 0.47
N TRP A 546 -18.47 19.14 0.47
CA TRP A 546 -19.55 20.07 0.77
C TRP A 546 -19.47 21.35 -0.06
N LYS A 547 -20.63 21.94 -0.30
CA LYS A 547 -20.81 23.27 -0.89
C LYS A 547 -22.08 23.93 -0.36
N LEU A 548 -22.18 25.24 -0.53
CA LEU A 548 -23.44 25.98 -0.38
C LEU A 548 -24.13 26.04 -1.74
N ASN A 549 -25.45 25.85 -1.74
CA ASN A 549 -26.25 25.98 -2.95
C ASN A 549 -26.77 27.40 -3.09
N ASP A 550 -26.51 28.02 -4.24
CA ASP A 550 -26.90 29.41 -4.51
C ASP A 550 -28.33 29.52 -5.08
N GLU A 551 -28.90 28.43 -5.60
CA GLU A 551 -30.14 28.46 -6.41
C GLU A 551 -31.47 28.31 -5.64
N ILE A 552 -31.47 28.11 -4.31
CA ILE A 552 -32.69 27.70 -3.56
C ILE A 552 -33.71 28.85 -3.34
N VAL A 553 -33.45 30.06 -3.83
CA VAL A 553 -34.39 31.19 -3.65
C VAL A 553 -35.63 31.12 -4.57
N GLY A 554 -35.68 30.20 -5.55
CA GLY A 554 -36.70 30.22 -6.59
C GLY A 554 -38.04 29.49 -6.33
N SER A 555 -38.14 28.54 -5.39
CA SER A 555 -39.28 27.59 -5.41
C SER A 555 -40.13 27.50 -4.14
N TYR A 556 -39.91 28.35 -3.13
CA TYR A 556 -40.69 28.32 -1.87
C TYR A 556 -41.07 29.71 -1.35
N ILE A 557 -41.29 30.67 -2.25
CA ILE A 557 -41.87 31.97 -1.90
C ILE A 557 -43.24 32.03 -2.57
N GLU A 558 -44.30 31.73 -1.81
CA GLU A 558 -45.62 32.28 -2.13
C GLU A 558 -45.50 33.81 -2.13
N GLU A 559 -46.10 34.42 -3.14
CA GLU A 559 -46.03 35.84 -3.45
C GLU A 559 -46.16 36.73 -2.21
N GLY A 560 -45.15 37.58 -2.00
CA GLY A 560 -45.27 38.76 -1.15
C GLY A 560 -44.48 38.70 0.16
N GLN A 561 -43.17 38.96 0.08
CA GLN A 561 -42.42 39.85 0.99
C GLN A 561 -40.92 39.80 0.66
N CYS A 562 -40.51 40.55 -0.35
CA CYS A 562 -39.17 41.11 -0.42
C CYS A 562 -39.27 42.43 -1.19
N ASN A 563 -39.16 43.56 -0.49
CA ASN A 563 -39.03 44.85 -1.15
C ASN A 563 -37.70 44.85 -1.91
N LEU A 564 -37.83 44.90 -3.22
CA LEU A 564 -36.75 44.86 -4.19
C LEU A 564 -36.27 46.29 -4.46
N ASP A 565 -35.34 46.80 -3.66
CA ASP A 565 -34.62 48.05 -3.97
C ASP A 565 -33.12 47.79 -4.21
N LEU A 566 -32.80 47.61 -5.50
CA LEU A 566 -31.72 48.23 -6.28
C LEU A 566 -30.28 48.37 -5.69
N ILE A 567 -29.32 47.61 -6.27
CA ILE A 567 -28.08 48.05 -6.99
C ILE A 567 -26.90 47.05 -6.81
N ALA A 568 -26.35 46.65 -7.97
CA ALA A 568 -24.99 46.16 -8.32
C ALA A 568 -24.08 45.43 -7.29
N GLU A 569 -23.46 44.36 -7.79
CA GLU A 569 -22.39 43.50 -7.23
C GLU A 569 -22.83 42.18 -6.57
N GLY A 570 -22.20 41.08 -7.01
CA GLY A 570 -22.54 39.66 -6.84
C GLY A 570 -23.27 39.26 -5.55
N TRP A 571 -24.51 38.80 -5.71
CA TRP A 571 -25.30 38.27 -4.59
C TRP A 571 -24.82 36.88 -4.16
N LYS A 572 -24.46 36.77 -2.88
CA LYS A 572 -24.07 35.53 -2.19
C LYS A 572 -25.21 35.04 -1.29
N CYS A 573 -25.49 33.74 -1.34
CA CYS A 573 -26.66 33.15 -0.68
C CYS A 573 -26.38 32.88 0.82
N HIS A 574 -27.08 33.60 1.70
CA HIS A 574 -27.02 33.42 3.15
C HIS A 574 -28.42 33.00 3.64
N CYS A 575 -28.58 31.87 4.36
CA CYS A 575 -29.83 31.67 5.13
C CYS A 575 -29.79 32.70 6.27
N ARG A 576 -30.65 33.73 6.25
CA ARG A 576 -30.72 34.75 7.33
C ARG A 576 -30.98 34.13 8.71
N SER A 577 -31.54 32.92 8.75
CA SER A 577 -31.85 32.16 9.98
C SER A 577 -30.78 31.15 10.40
N CYS A 578 -29.72 30.93 9.61
CA CYS A 578 -28.61 30.05 9.94
C CYS A 578 -27.29 30.78 9.71
N VAL A 579 -26.42 30.82 10.72
CA VAL A 579 -25.07 31.39 10.62
C VAL A 579 -24.18 30.47 9.75
N VAL A 580 -24.51 30.29 8.48
CA VAL A 580 -23.74 29.48 7.52
C VAL A 580 -23.25 30.46 6.44
N GLY A 581 -22.06 31.01 6.66
CA GLY A 581 -21.38 31.93 5.73
C GLY A 581 -20.31 31.24 4.89
N HIS A 582 -19.80 31.93 3.86
CA HIS A 582 -18.76 31.42 2.95
C HIS A 582 -17.40 31.14 3.64
N ASP A 583 -17.09 31.83 4.74
CA ASP A 583 -15.86 31.65 5.52
C ASP A 583 -15.98 30.55 6.57
N MET A 584 -17.13 29.86 6.64
CA MET A 584 -17.30 28.74 7.55
C MET A 584 -16.43 27.56 7.12
N VAL A 585 -15.82 26.96 8.13
CA VAL A 585 -14.95 25.82 7.94
C VAL A 585 -15.44 24.68 8.82
N PHE A 586 -15.65 23.49 8.23
CA PHE A 586 -16.19 22.35 8.96
C PHE A 586 -15.10 21.38 9.41
N GLU A 587 -15.32 20.76 10.56
CA GLU A 587 -14.56 19.61 11.02
C GLU A 587 -15.37 18.33 10.83
N VAL A 588 -14.69 17.23 10.51
CA VAL A 588 -15.30 15.91 10.39
C VAL A 588 -14.87 15.05 11.56
N ARG A 589 -15.84 14.49 12.28
CA ARG A 589 -15.60 13.54 13.37
C ARG A 589 -16.55 12.33 13.32
N HIS A 590 -16.32 11.38 14.21
CA HIS A 590 -17.22 10.25 14.46
C HIS A 590 -18.56 10.72 15.04
N LEU A 591 -19.63 9.97 14.74
CA LEU A 591 -20.90 10.11 15.42
C LEU A 591 -20.78 9.69 16.89
N ILE A 592 -21.19 10.57 17.79
CA ILE A 592 -21.18 10.33 19.24
C ILE A 592 -22.61 10.29 19.78
N GLU A 593 -22.78 9.79 21.00
CA GLU A 593 -24.09 9.62 21.62
C GLU A 593 -24.86 10.95 21.77
N SER A 594 -24.16 12.05 22.05
CA SER A 594 -24.77 13.37 22.17
C SER A 594 -25.39 13.87 20.85
N ASP A 595 -24.88 13.46 19.68
CA ASP A 595 -25.47 13.81 18.39
C ASP A 595 -26.83 13.16 18.22
N TRP A 596 -26.98 11.90 18.64
CA TRP A 596 -28.28 11.23 18.64
C TRP A 596 -29.24 11.95 19.58
N LEU A 597 -28.84 12.20 20.83
CA LEU A 597 -29.69 12.92 21.79
C LEU A 597 -30.13 14.29 21.23
N TYR A 598 -29.25 14.99 20.53
CA TYR A 598 -29.56 16.23 19.83
C TYR A 598 -30.61 16.04 18.74
N LEU A 599 -30.44 15.06 17.83
CA LEU A 599 -31.44 14.77 16.79
C LEU A 599 -32.80 14.40 17.39
N ALA A 600 -32.81 13.60 18.46
CA ALA A 600 -34.03 13.21 19.16
C ALA A 600 -34.73 14.43 19.76
N LYS A 601 -33.99 15.35 20.38
CA LYS A 601 -34.52 16.61 20.91
C LYS A 601 -35.06 17.50 19.78
N LEU A 602 -34.28 17.68 18.73
CA LEU A 602 -34.64 18.49 17.56
C LEU A 602 -35.92 17.96 16.87
N SER A 603 -36.08 16.64 16.79
CA SER A 603 -37.26 16.01 16.18
C SER A 603 -38.57 16.22 16.96
N LYS A 604 -38.47 16.52 18.26
CA LYS A 604 -39.58 16.67 19.20
C LYS A 604 -39.96 18.13 19.49
N CYS A 605 -39.13 19.10 19.12
CA CYS A 605 -39.45 20.52 19.31
C CYS A 605 -40.75 20.86 18.58
N LEU A 606 -41.78 21.30 19.30
CA LEU A 606 -42.98 21.90 18.70
C LEU A 606 -42.67 23.38 18.38
N SER A 607 -43.26 23.90 17.31
CA SER A 607 -43.05 25.27 16.79
C SER A 607 -43.55 26.40 17.71
N THR A 608 -43.99 26.10 18.92
CA THR A 608 -44.50 27.08 19.89
C THR A 608 -43.58 27.19 21.10
N SER A 609 -42.84 28.31 21.16
CA SER A 609 -42.43 29.02 22.38
C SER A 609 -41.61 28.26 23.46
N GLU A 610 -40.84 27.23 23.12
CA GLU A 610 -39.77 26.79 24.02
C GLU A 610 -38.42 27.26 23.49
N LYS A 611 -37.94 28.36 24.08
CA LYS A 611 -36.62 28.94 23.84
C LYS A 611 -35.56 27.84 23.95
N PHE A 612 -34.98 27.45 22.82
CA PHE A 612 -33.64 26.89 22.81
C PHE A 612 -32.68 28.05 23.12
N GLN A 613 -32.51 28.36 24.40
CA GLN A 613 -31.34 29.11 24.83
C GLN A 613 -30.11 28.23 24.53
N GLN A 614 -29.42 28.56 23.44
CA GLN A 614 -27.98 28.31 23.34
C GLN A 614 -27.34 29.06 24.50
N GLN A 615 -27.25 28.41 25.65
CA GLN A 615 -26.55 28.96 26.80
C GLN A 615 -25.08 28.56 26.69
N VAL A 616 -24.32 29.26 25.85
CA VAL A 616 -22.91 29.59 26.11
C VAL A 616 -22.59 30.95 25.46
N PHE A 617 -22.65 31.99 26.29
CA PHE A 617 -21.98 33.29 26.24
C PHE A 617 -21.72 33.96 24.87
N LEU A 618 -22.60 34.91 24.54
CA LEU A 618 -22.19 36.25 24.12
C LEU A 618 -23.23 37.22 24.67
N ASP A 619 -22.88 37.87 25.78
CA ASP A 619 -23.51 39.13 26.16
C ASP A 619 -23.22 40.11 25.02
N ASN A 620 -24.23 40.46 24.24
CA ASN A 620 -24.56 41.86 23.97
C ASN A 620 -25.88 41.96 23.22
N GLU A 621 -26.61 42.98 23.63
CA GLU A 621 -27.96 43.38 23.28
C GLU A 621 -28.25 43.37 21.78
N LEU A 622 -29.36 42.74 21.39
CA LEU A 622 -30.08 43.11 20.17
C LEU A 622 -31.56 42.75 20.31
N GLU A 623 -32.36 43.77 20.02
CA GLU A 623 -33.81 43.86 20.20
C GLU A 623 -34.58 42.77 19.45
N GLN A 624 -35.71 42.38 20.04
CA GLN A 624 -36.64 41.39 19.50
C GLN A 624 -37.36 41.93 18.26
N ILE A 625 -37.19 41.26 17.11
CA ILE A 625 -38.08 41.42 15.95
C ILE A 625 -39.02 40.19 15.89
N PRO A 626 -40.35 40.37 16.02
CA PRO A 626 -41.31 39.28 15.96
C PRO A 626 -41.76 39.02 14.51
N GLY A 627 -41.62 37.77 14.01
CA GLY A 627 -42.35 37.30 12.82
C GLY A 627 -41.63 36.37 11.84
N GLU A 628 -40.30 36.35 11.78
CA GLU A 628 -39.54 35.62 10.74
C GLU A 628 -38.84 34.32 11.22
N THR A 629 -39.15 33.86 12.43
CA THR A 629 -38.73 32.52 12.91
C THR A 629 -39.64 31.46 12.28
N ASN A 630 -39.21 30.39 11.57
CA ASN A 630 -37.91 29.73 11.61
C ASN A 630 -37.81 28.65 10.49
N GLN A 631 -37.97 29.01 9.21
CA GLN A 631 -38.02 28.03 8.09
C GLN A 631 -36.82 27.06 8.07
N CYS A 632 -35.61 27.53 8.37
CA CYS A 632 -34.42 26.68 8.47
C CYS A 632 -34.50 25.71 9.69
N LEU A 633 -35.16 26.08 10.80
CA LEU A 633 -35.38 25.20 11.96
C LEU A 633 -36.47 24.15 11.71
N ASP A 634 -37.54 24.51 11.01
CA ASP A 634 -38.56 23.55 10.58
C ASP A 634 -37.97 22.53 9.60
N TYR A 635 -37.12 22.97 8.66
CA TYR A 635 -36.35 22.07 7.81
C TYR A 635 -35.44 21.15 8.64
N ALA A 636 -34.69 21.70 9.60
CA ALA A 636 -33.80 20.93 10.46
C ALA A 636 -34.57 19.86 11.27
N ARG A 637 -35.77 20.20 11.76
CA ARG A 637 -36.67 19.26 12.45
C ARG A 637 -37.10 18.12 11.51
N SER A 638 -37.63 18.45 10.33
CA SER A 638 -38.04 17.42 9.35
C SER A 638 -36.86 16.57 8.87
N SER A 639 -35.68 17.17 8.72
CA SER A 639 -34.43 16.46 8.42
C SER A 639 -34.04 15.51 9.55
N ALA A 640 -34.12 15.94 10.82
CA ALA A 640 -33.85 15.11 11.97
C ALA A 640 -34.81 13.92 12.08
N GLN A 641 -36.11 14.12 11.83
CA GLN A 641 -37.11 13.05 11.82
C GLN A 641 -36.77 11.96 10.79
N ARG A 642 -36.44 12.35 9.56
CA ARG A 642 -35.99 11.41 8.51
C ARG A 642 -34.68 10.70 8.89
N ALA A 643 -33.70 11.46 9.40
CA ALA A 643 -32.40 10.93 9.79
C ALA A 643 -32.52 9.90 10.93
N LEU A 644 -33.41 10.10 11.90
CA LEU A 644 -33.65 9.15 12.99
C LEU A 644 -34.27 7.84 12.49
N LEU A 645 -35.11 7.87 11.46
CA LEU A 645 -35.65 6.65 10.83
C LEU A 645 -34.51 5.87 10.15
N SER A 646 -33.64 6.55 9.40
CA SER A 646 -32.46 5.94 8.79
C SER A 646 -31.47 5.42 9.84
N LEU A 647 -31.25 6.13 10.95
CA LEU A 647 -30.32 5.69 11.99
C LEU A 647 -30.80 4.41 12.70
N LYS A 648 -32.12 4.19 12.82
CA LYS A 648 -32.70 2.98 13.40
C LYS A 648 -32.37 1.72 12.60
N SER A 649 -32.23 1.80 11.27
CA SER A 649 -31.86 0.64 10.44
C SER A 649 -30.38 0.30 10.53
N ILE A 650 -29.54 1.22 11.01
CA ILE A 650 -28.09 1.00 11.19
C ILE A 650 -27.83 0.35 12.55
N PRO A 651 -27.10 -0.78 12.61
CA PRO A 651 -26.70 -1.41 13.87
C PRO A 651 -25.91 -0.45 14.77
N ILE A 652 -26.18 -0.46 16.08
CA ILE A 652 -25.55 0.44 17.06
C ILE A 652 -24.02 0.44 16.94
N ALA A 653 -23.43 -0.75 16.79
CA ALA A 653 -21.98 -0.92 16.64
C ALA A 653 -21.38 -0.22 15.41
N ALA A 654 -22.16 0.00 14.34
CA ALA A 654 -21.68 0.64 13.11
C ALA A 654 -21.86 2.16 13.12
N ARG A 655 -22.76 2.69 13.96
CA ARG A 655 -23.14 4.11 13.99
C ARG A 655 -21.96 5.04 14.27
N ALA A 656 -21.08 4.65 15.19
CA ALA A 656 -19.89 5.43 15.55
C ALA A 656 -18.86 5.57 14.42
N SER A 657 -18.99 4.77 13.35
CA SER A 657 -18.12 4.89 12.18
C SER A 657 -18.63 5.88 11.12
N LEU A 658 -19.82 6.45 11.31
CA LEU A 658 -20.41 7.42 10.38
C LEU A 658 -19.72 8.79 10.51
N PRO A 659 -19.46 9.46 9.38
CA PRO A 659 -18.90 10.81 9.37
C PRO A 659 -19.96 11.84 9.78
N VAL A 660 -19.54 12.77 10.62
CA VAL A 660 -20.35 13.88 11.12
C VAL A 660 -19.64 15.19 10.86
N LEU A 661 -20.33 16.14 10.24
CA LEU A 661 -19.83 17.50 10.04
C LEU A 661 -20.28 18.36 11.21
N VAL A 662 -19.29 19.00 11.84
CA VAL A 662 -19.48 19.97 12.91
C VAL A 662 -18.83 21.30 12.56
N ASN A 663 -19.34 22.38 13.12
CA ASN A 663 -18.64 23.66 13.07
C ASN A 663 -17.46 23.67 14.07
N PRO A 664 -16.58 24.70 14.07
CA PRO A 664 -15.45 24.78 14.99
C PRO A 664 -15.84 24.82 16.48
N GLN A 665 -17.10 25.16 16.79
CA GLN A 665 -17.69 25.11 18.13
C GLN A 665 -18.22 23.71 18.51
N GLY A 666 -18.10 22.71 17.62
CA GLY A 666 -18.54 21.34 17.84
C GLY A 666 -20.04 21.08 17.63
N LEU A 667 -20.80 22.06 17.15
CA LEU A 667 -22.24 21.93 16.87
C LEU A 667 -22.49 21.12 15.60
N LEU A 668 -23.46 20.21 15.67
CA LEU A 668 -23.85 19.32 14.58
C LEU A 668 -24.48 20.08 13.40
N GLN A 669 -23.88 19.94 12.21
CA GLN A 669 -24.36 20.59 10.98
C GLN A 669 -24.94 19.60 9.98
N SER A 670 -24.31 18.43 9.83
CA SER A 670 -24.81 17.39 8.94
C SER A 670 -24.29 16.01 9.33
N ILE A 671 -25.11 14.99 9.06
CA ILE A 671 -24.70 13.59 9.04
C ILE A 671 -25.06 13.07 7.64
N PRO A 672 -24.14 13.17 6.67
CA PRO A 672 -24.50 13.01 5.26
C PRO A 672 -24.99 11.60 4.93
N SER A 673 -24.41 10.58 5.57
CA SER A 673 -24.75 9.16 5.37
C SER A 673 -26.19 8.81 5.75
N ILE A 674 -26.87 9.63 6.56
CA ILE A 674 -28.28 9.44 6.93
C ILE A 674 -29.16 10.61 6.51
N GLY A 675 -28.63 11.53 5.70
CA GLY A 675 -29.36 12.67 5.15
C GLY A 675 -29.73 13.78 6.16
N PHE A 676 -29.08 13.83 7.33
CA PHE A 676 -29.30 14.95 8.26
C PHE A 676 -28.59 16.21 7.78
N LYS A 677 -29.31 17.32 7.73
CA LYS A 677 -28.80 18.65 7.37
C LYS A 677 -29.50 19.70 8.22
N HIS A 678 -28.70 20.58 8.84
CA HIS A 678 -29.25 21.66 9.64
C HIS A 678 -29.80 22.80 8.78
N CYS A 679 -29.26 23.01 7.57
CA CYS A 679 -29.65 24.06 6.65
C CYS A 679 -29.96 23.48 5.26
N PRO A 680 -31.03 23.94 4.57
CA PRO A 680 -31.35 23.49 3.22
C PRO A 680 -30.28 23.88 2.18
N CYS A 681 -29.59 25.01 2.40
CA CYS A 681 -28.51 25.47 1.51
C CYS A 681 -27.24 24.61 1.62
N LEU A 682 -27.12 23.77 2.64
CA LEU A 682 -25.95 22.93 2.86
C LEU A 682 -26.03 21.66 2.00
N VAL A 683 -25.17 21.56 0.99
CA VAL A 683 -25.03 20.37 0.16
C VAL A 683 -23.80 19.62 0.63
N VAL A 684 -24.01 18.56 1.41
CA VAL A 684 -22.95 17.62 1.82
C VAL A 684 -23.21 16.26 1.21
N SER A 685 -22.15 15.61 0.77
CA SER A 685 -22.16 14.20 0.40
C SER A 685 -21.08 13.44 1.18
N ALA A 686 -21.37 12.19 1.56
CA ALA A 686 -20.38 11.26 2.07
C ALA A 686 -20.58 9.93 1.36
N GLU A 687 -19.57 9.53 0.59
CA GLU A 687 -19.59 8.29 -0.18
C GLU A 687 -18.62 7.28 0.45
N PHE A 688 -19.08 6.05 0.67
CA PHE A 688 -18.21 5.00 1.18
C PHE A 688 -17.27 4.50 0.08
N LYS A 689 -16.06 5.04 0.11
CA LYS A 689 -14.96 4.83 -0.81
C LYS A 689 -13.71 4.39 -0.05
N PRO A 690 -13.63 3.13 0.40
CA PRO A 690 -12.44 2.58 1.06
C PRO A 690 -11.21 2.58 0.12
N ARG A 691 -10.11 3.21 0.55
CA ARG A 691 -8.86 3.32 -0.25
C ARG A 691 -8.30 1.96 -0.66
N VAL A 692 -8.32 0.98 0.24
CA VAL A 692 -8.02 -0.43 -0.02
C VAL A 692 -9.34 -1.15 -0.33
N PRO A 693 -9.51 -1.72 -1.54
CA PRO A 693 -10.73 -2.42 -1.95
C PRO A 693 -10.87 -3.79 -1.28
N LEU A 694 -12.09 -4.34 -1.30
CA LEU A 694 -12.38 -5.67 -0.77
C LEU A 694 -11.73 -6.74 -1.66
N GLY A 695 -11.13 -7.76 -1.04
CA GLY A 695 -10.20 -8.68 -1.72
C GLY A 695 -8.76 -8.17 -1.76
N GLY A 696 -8.53 -6.92 -1.32
CA GLY A 696 -7.23 -6.26 -1.28
C GLY A 696 -6.75 -5.79 -2.65
N GLY A 697 -5.67 -5.02 -2.67
CA GLY A 697 -4.66 -5.13 -3.71
C GLY A 697 -3.56 -6.05 -3.18
N SER A 698 -2.64 -6.56 -4.00
CA SER A 698 -1.48 -7.31 -3.46
C SER A 698 -0.49 -6.40 -2.70
N THR A 699 -0.98 -5.56 -1.79
CA THR A 699 -0.23 -4.85 -0.73
C THR A 699 0.35 -5.83 0.29
N GLU A 700 0.69 -7.06 -0.11
CA GLU A 700 1.42 -7.98 0.74
C GLU A 700 2.88 -7.53 0.84
N ASN A 701 3.17 -6.85 1.95
CA ASN A 701 4.50 -6.67 2.54
C ASN A 701 5.44 -5.64 1.87
N ILE A 702 5.08 -4.36 1.94
CA ILE A 702 6.09 -3.30 1.83
C ILE A 702 6.85 -3.12 3.16
N THR A 703 6.29 -3.51 4.30
CA THR A 703 6.94 -3.38 5.61
C THR A 703 7.45 -4.72 6.15
N ILE A 704 8.78 -4.88 6.13
CA ILE A 704 9.54 -6.05 6.61
C ILE A 704 10.17 -5.77 8.01
N TRP A 705 9.92 -4.62 8.63
CA TRP A 705 10.85 -4.08 9.63
C TRP A 705 10.21 -3.54 10.91
N ARG A 706 9.30 -4.26 11.58
CA ARG A 706 9.16 -4.05 13.03
C ARG A 706 9.25 -5.35 13.82
N LYS A 707 9.91 -5.18 14.96
CA LYS A 707 9.91 -6.08 16.12
C LYS A 707 8.50 -6.55 16.42
#